data_AF-A0A972IYQ9-F1
#
_entry.id   AF-A0A972IYQ9-F1
#
_cell.length_a   1.000
_cell.length_b   1.000
_cell.length_c   1.000
_cell.angle_alpha   90.00
_cell.angle_beta   90.00
_cell.angle_gamma   90.00
#
_symmetry.space_group_name_H-M   'P 1'
#
loop_
_entity.id
_entity.type
_entity.pdbx_description
1 polymer ?
#
loop_
_entity_poly.entity_id
_entity_poly.type
_entity_poly.pdbx_seq_one_letter_code
_entity_poly.pdbx_strand_id
1 'polypeptide(L)'
;MLKSCYSKFILLLAIITSLILYLPVLGTSLSLGRLALILSPLFAGVLFLIGFLVVDKNSIHIKGKICAETAAIIASLGLLIGFLSLGLSFLSLFYFDSPQIDFLIRIIRIVVPLFLFLAFAGLGLFAASYSQRNQMSNSSDKGTLIQLLLDGRIVWQWSILLLACLVVLAAFLPIRRNYSPSFDSSIFSYIGQQILKGRTPYLEAWDHKPALIFYVNALGLWLANGQLIGIWMLELIALFAGSVILFTVLKKTFSVGLSLLVVVISVLHFIRLFDFGNYTEELSLLFQLTAFGLAFSRWAEKRLKSVWFLSGILCGLAFTSKQNTIGIWLSLILLEFLIVISNRNDSKETFHRFLLEMLIFGSGFLLVNLAWVLLFYRAGALQEYWDTAFVYNFVYSQKSSESRLATWGTTLTFLPGISLFLLLAFLNWFASMTDLVIRYREGHPWREVIRMNQLQLLALIWLPVELAMAGISGMNYQHYFILCIPPACILAAFLAQSLKEIFGIGMRSTRAMAAVSLLLITSSLPLSPLFRESYQTRNPSAMTKTADFLIENTNENDPIQLWGGSVAPYVMTNRSSPSRYFNVRPLYLISGYLQEEQWKQFLSDLMVSPPEYIIYMHDRFINPVPKIANGFCLAGNVTDYQRATFDFLCENYRFQESINEGMNDEWSVFVKVP
;
A
#
# COMPACT_ATOMS: atom_id res chain seq x y z
N MET A 1 -27.95 -24.05 -37.68
CA MET A 1 -26.83 -23.49 -38.49
C MET A 1 -26.01 -22.43 -37.75
N LEU A 2 -26.59 -21.32 -37.26
CA LEU A 2 -25.86 -20.27 -36.52
C LEU A 2 -25.02 -20.76 -35.31
N LYS A 3 -25.51 -21.77 -34.55
CA LYS A 3 -24.80 -22.36 -33.39
C LYS A 3 -23.53 -23.17 -33.75
N SER A 4 -23.54 -23.87 -34.88
CA SER A 4 -22.38 -24.64 -35.39
C SER A 4 -21.32 -23.72 -36.00
N CYS A 5 -21.74 -22.60 -36.60
CA CYS A 5 -20.81 -21.56 -37.05
C CYS A 5 -20.10 -20.88 -35.87
N TYR A 6 -20.80 -20.59 -34.76
CA TYR A 6 -20.20 -19.91 -33.60
C TYR A 6 -19.14 -20.76 -32.90
N SER A 7 -19.37 -22.06 -32.69
CA SER A 7 -18.37 -22.93 -32.03
C SER A 7 -17.13 -23.14 -32.90
N LYS A 8 -17.32 -23.32 -34.21
CA LYS A 8 -16.23 -23.40 -35.19
C LYS A 8 -15.47 -22.08 -35.28
N PHE A 9 -16.17 -20.95 -35.19
CA PHE A 9 -15.56 -19.61 -35.20
C PHE A 9 -14.73 -19.33 -33.94
N ILE A 10 -15.19 -19.70 -32.75
CA ILE A 10 -14.43 -19.56 -31.49
C ILE A 10 -13.18 -20.43 -31.50
N LEU A 11 -13.29 -21.69 -31.95
CA LEU A 11 -12.14 -22.59 -32.09
C LEU A 11 -11.15 -22.05 -33.13
N LEU A 12 -11.64 -21.57 -34.28
CA LEU A 12 -10.82 -20.95 -35.31
C LEU A 12 -10.13 -19.69 -34.79
N LEU A 13 -10.80 -18.84 -34.00
CA LEU A 13 -10.22 -17.64 -33.42
C LEU A 13 -9.18 -17.97 -32.34
N ALA A 14 -9.41 -19.00 -31.52
CA ALA A 14 -8.45 -19.48 -30.54
C ALA A 14 -7.19 -20.06 -31.22
N ILE A 15 -7.37 -20.80 -32.32
CA ILE A 15 -6.28 -21.32 -33.16
C ILE A 15 -5.51 -20.16 -33.83
N ILE A 16 -6.21 -19.21 -34.45
CA ILE A 16 -5.61 -18.02 -35.07
C ILE A 16 -4.86 -17.19 -34.05
N THR A 17 -5.41 -17.00 -32.84
CA THR A 17 -4.73 -16.23 -31.80
C THR A 17 -3.52 -16.97 -31.25
N SER A 18 -3.59 -18.29 -31.11
CA SER A 18 -2.44 -19.12 -30.73
C SER A 18 -1.35 -19.10 -31.81
N LEU A 19 -1.74 -19.06 -33.10
CA LEU A 19 -0.83 -18.88 -34.23
C LEU A 19 -0.20 -17.48 -34.28
N ILE A 20 -0.97 -16.42 -33.99
CA ILE A 20 -0.49 -15.04 -33.89
C ILE A 20 0.48 -14.89 -32.70
N LEU A 21 0.22 -15.58 -31.59
CA LEU A 21 1.12 -15.65 -30.44
C LEU A 21 2.37 -16.50 -30.71
N TYR A 22 2.28 -17.43 -31.68
CA TYR A 22 3.38 -18.27 -32.14
C TYR A 22 4.29 -17.57 -33.18
N LEU A 23 3.77 -16.62 -33.96
CA LEU A 23 4.55 -15.85 -34.94
C LEU A 23 5.78 -15.10 -34.36
N PRO A 24 5.73 -14.44 -33.19
CA PRO A 24 6.91 -13.85 -32.56
C PRO A 24 7.87 -14.87 -31.90
N VAL A 25 7.56 -16.17 -31.95
CA VAL A 25 8.33 -17.27 -31.30
C VAL A 25 9.48 -17.80 -32.16
N LEU A 26 9.47 -17.54 -33.47
CA LEU A 26 10.41 -18.11 -34.44
C LEU A 26 11.90 -17.74 -34.24
N GLY A 27 12.26 -16.95 -33.23
CA GLY A 27 13.63 -16.49 -32.98
C GLY A 27 14.25 -16.79 -31.60
N THR A 28 13.53 -17.35 -30.61
CA THR A 28 14.12 -17.61 -29.27
C THR A 28 13.59 -18.88 -28.61
N SER A 29 14.43 -19.55 -27.81
CA SER A 29 14.07 -20.75 -27.04
C SER A 29 12.89 -20.49 -26.10
N LEU A 30 11.84 -21.31 -26.19
CA LEU A 30 10.62 -21.20 -25.37
C LEU A 30 10.90 -21.59 -23.91
N SER A 31 10.72 -20.65 -22.98
CA SER A 31 10.64 -20.97 -21.55
C SER A 31 9.27 -21.55 -21.18
N LEU A 32 9.22 -22.37 -20.12
CA LEU A 32 7.97 -23.03 -19.66
C LEU A 32 6.83 -22.03 -19.41
N GLY A 33 7.14 -20.86 -18.83
CA GLY A 33 6.16 -19.78 -18.58
C GLY A 33 5.63 -19.12 -19.86
N ARG A 34 6.45 -19.02 -20.93
CA ARG A 34 6.02 -18.51 -22.24
C ARG A 34 5.12 -19.51 -22.96
N LEU A 35 5.44 -20.79 -22.84
CA LEU A 35 4.62 -21.88 -23.38
C LEU A 35 3.24 -21.91 -22.71
N ALA A 36 3.18 -21.72 -21.39
CA ALA A 36 1.93 -21.59 -20.65
C ALA A 36 1.09 -20.37 -21.11
N LEU A 37 1.73 -19.23 -21.37
CA LEU A 37 1.07 -18.01 -21.89
C LEU A 37 0.49 -18.21 -23.30
N ILE A 38 1.22 -18.88 -24.20
CA ILE A 38 0.77 -19.19 -25.57
C ILE A 38 -0.38 -20.21 -25.54
N LEU A 39 -0.33 -21.18 -24.64
CA LEU A 39 -1.34 -22.23 -24.53
C LEU A 39 -2.57 -21.81 -23.71
N SER A 40 -2.46 -20.77 -22.87
CA SER A 40 -3.56 -20.31 -22.01
C SER A 40 -4.85 -19.89 -22.77
N PRO A 41 -4.80 -19.23 -23.94
CA PRO A 41 -6.01 -18.89 -24.70
C PRO A 41 -6.62 -20.12 -25.36
N LEU A 42 -5.79 -21.08 -25.75
CA LEU A 42 -6.20 -22.36 -26.32
C LEU A 42 -6.87 -23.23 -25.24
N PHE A 43 -6.30 -23.26 -24.04
CA PHE A 43 -6.87 -23.94 -22.87
C PHE A 43 -8.18 -23.29 -22.40
N ALA A 44 -8.25 -21.95 -22.35
CA ALA A 44 -9.48 -21.21 -22.05
C ALA A 44 -10.55 -21.46 -23.13
N GLY A 45 -10.17 -21.48 -24.42
CA GLY A 45 -11.06 -21.84 -25.52
C GLY A 45 -11.58 -23.28 -25.44
N VAL A 46 -10.74 -24.23 -25.05
CA VAL A 46 -11.11 -25.64 -24.83
C VAL A 46 -12.03 -25.80 -23.63
N LEU A 47 -11.73 -25.16 -22.49
CA LEU A 47 -12.62 -25.15 -21.31
C LEU A 47 -13.99 -24.55 -21.64
N PHE A 48 -14.02 -23.49 -22.45
CA PHE A 48 -15.25 -22.88 -22.94
C PHE A 48 -16.04 -23.82 -23.87
N LEU A 49 -15.35 -24.55 -24.75
CA LEU A 49 -15.93 -25.59 -25.61
C LEU A 49 -16.48 -26.77 -24.81
N ILE A 50 -15.78 -27.21 -23.76
CA ILE A 50 -16.24 -28.24 -22.83
C ILE A 50 -17.49 -27.75 -22.09
N GLY A 51 -17.48 -26.52 -21.56
CA GLY A 51 -18.66 -25.91 -20.93
C GLY A 51 -19.85 -25.85 -21.88
N PHE A 52 -19.62 -25.48 -23.14
CA PHE A 52 -20.64 -25.46 -24.18
C PHE A 52 -21.19 -26.86 -24.53
N LEU A 53 -20.30 -27.86 -24.68
CA LEU A 53 -20.68 -29.24 -24.99
C LEU A 53 -21.38 -29.95 -23.82
N VAL A 54 -21.04 -29.60 -22.57
CA VAL A 54 -21.73 -30.11 -21.36
C VAL A 54 -23.15 -29.54 -21.27
N VAL A 55 -23.34 -28.27 -21.65
CA VAL A 55 -24.67 -27.65 -21.79
C VAL A 55 -25.47 -28.29 -22.93
N ASP A 56 -24.81 -28.71 -24.02
CA ASP A 56 -25.44 -29.33 -25.20
C ASP A 56 -25.85 -30.80 -24.96
N LYS A 57 -24.99 -31.63 -24.36
CA LYS A 57 -25.23 -33.08 -24.16
C LYS A 57 -26.20 -33.42 -23.02
N ASN A 58 -26.34 -32.58 -22.00
CA ASN A 58 -27.20 -32.84 -20.84
C ASN A 58 -28.56 -32.14 -20.89
N SER A 59 -28.96 -31.71 -22.08
CA SER A 59 -30.25 -31.07 -22.39
C SER A 59 -31.48 -31.95 -22.10
N ILE A 60 -31.30 -33.17 -21.58
CA ILE A 60 -32.43 -34.06 -21.25
C ILE A 60 -32.55 -34.38 -19.74
N HIS A 61 -31.52 -34.45 -18.88
CA HIS A 61 -31.70 -35.01 -17.51
C HIS A 61 -30.94 -34.39 -16.32
N ILE A 62 -30.34 -33.19 -16.43
CA ILE A 62 -29.74 -32.54 -15.24
C ILE A 62 -30.72 -31.53 -14.61
N LYS A 63 -31.09 -31.77 -13.34
CA LYS A 63 -31.93 -30.86 -12.52
C LYS A 63 -31.41 -29.42 -12.58
N GLY A 64 -32.30 -28.48 -12.86
CA GLY A 64 -32.00 -27.08 -13.25
C GLY A 64 -31.22 -26.19 -12.27
N LYS A 65 -30.78 -26.69 -11.11
CA LYS A 65 -29.95 -25.94 -10.15
C LYS A 65 -28.45 -26.04 -10.45
N ILE A 66 -27.96 -27.23 -10.82
CA ILE A 66 -26.53 -27.49 -11.08
C ILE A 66 -26.04 -26.79 -12.37
N CYS A 67 -26.88 -26.77 -13.40
CA CYS A 67 -26.58 -26.09 -14.67
C CYS A 67 -26.48 -24.56 -14.49
N ALA A 68 -27.28 -23.99 -13.58
CA ALA A 68 -27.27 -22.57 -13.26
C ALA A 68 -26.00 -22.13 -12.51
N GLU A 69 -25.61 -22.89 -11.49
CA GLU A 69 -24.39 -22.65 -10.72
C GLU A 69 -23.14 -22.77 -11.62
N THR A 70 -23.11 -23.77 -12.51
CA THR A 70 -22.02 -23.96 -13.46
C THR A 70 -21.94 -22.81 -14.47
N ALA A 71 -23.08 -22.35 -15.01
CA ALA A 71 -23.12 -21.19 -15.89
C ALA A 71 -22.74 -19.88 -15.16
N ALA A 72 -23.10 -19.73 -13.88
CA ALA A 72 -22.69 -18.60 -13.04
C ALA A 72 -21.18 -18.57 -12.83
N ILE A 73 -20.57 -19.73 -12.57
CA ILE A 73 -19.12 -19.88 -12.41
C ILE A 73 -18.41 -19.55 -13.72
N ILE A 74 -18.90 -20.06 -14.86
CA ILE A 74 -18.31 -19.77 -16.18
C ILE A 74 -18.45 -18.28 -16.54
N ALA A 75 -19.59 -17.65 -16.24
CA ALA A 75 -19.75 -16.20 -16.41
C ALA A 75 -18.85 -15.39 -15.44
N SER A 76 -18.70 -15.87 -14.20
CA SER A 76 -17.81 -15.32 -13.17
C SER A 76 -16.32 -15.47 -13.50
N LEU A 77 -15.95 -16.49 -14.26
CA LEU A 77 -14.62 -16.60 -14.84
C LEU A 77 -14.50 -15.67 -16.05
N GLY A 78 -15.54 -15.61 -16.89
CA GLY A 78 -15.58 -14.84 -18.13
C GLY A 78 -15.40 -13.34 -17.91
N LEU A 79 -16.16 -12.70 -17.01
CA LEU A 79 -15.88 -11.29 -16.72
C LEU A 79 -14.62 -11.07 -15.87
N LEU A 80 -14.04 -12.10 -15.22
CA LEU A 80 -12.84 -11.96 -14.37
C LEU A 80 -11.66 -11.82 -15.29
N ILE A 81 -11.60 -12.72 -16.26
CA ILE A 81 -10.77 -12.59 -17.43
C ILE A 81 -11.05 -11.25 -18.10
N GLY A 82 -12.31 -10.87 -18.35
CA GLY A 82 -12.66 -9.58 -18.96
C GLY A 82 -12.13 -8.34 -18.21
N PHE A 83 -12.32 -8.25 -16.89
CA PHE A 83 -11.86 -7.14 -16.05
C PHE A 83 -10.34 -7.14 -15.89
N LEU A 84 -9.72 -8.32 -15.71
CA LEU A 84 -8.27 -8.47 -15.75
C LEU A 84 -7.74 -7.96 -17.09
N SER A 85 -8.36 -8.33 -18.19
CA SER A 85 -7.94 -7.91 -19.53
C SER A 85 -8.18 -6.44 -19.81
N LEU A 86 -9.25 -5.84 -19.26
CA LEU A 86 -9.49 -4.40 -19.34
C LEU A 86 -8.47 -3.62 -18.50
N GLY A 87 -8.13 -4.14 -17.32
CA GLY A 87 -7.05 -3.64 -16.48
C GLY A 87 -5.70 -3.75 -17.16
N LEU A 88 -5.38 -4.91 -17.73
CA LEU A 88 -4.17 -5.14 -18.51
C LEU A 88 -4.14 -4.28 -19.78
N SER A 89 -5.29 -4.00 -20.41
CA SER A 89 -5.40 -3.07 -21.54
C SER A 89 -5.16 -1.62 -21.10
N PHE A 90 -5.69 -1.20 -19.95
CA PHE A 90 -5.44 0.12 -19.39
C PHE A 90 -3.97 0.28 -18.99
N LEU A 91 -3.41 -0.70 -18.28
CA LEU A 91 -1.98 -0.77 -17.98
C LEU A 91 -1.19 -0.73 -19.29
N SER A 92 -1.64 -1.44 -20.33
CA SER A 92 -0.97 -1.40 -21.62
C SER A 92 -0.94 -0.02 -22.27
N LEU A 93 -1.77 0.96 -21.88
CA LEU A 93 -1.64 2.34 -22.38
C LEU A 93 -0.37 3.02 -21.89
N PHE A 94 0.21 2.49 -20.81
CA PHE A 94 1.43 3.00 -20.19
C PHE A 94 2.63 2.15 -20.60
N TYR A 95 3.80 2.77 -20.54
CA TYR A 95 5.08 2.15 -20.89
C TYR A 95 5.86 1.88 -19.60
N PHE A 96 6.30 0.62 -19.42
CA PHE A 96 6.86 0.16 -18.14
C PHE A 96 8.38 0.13 -18.13
N ASP A 97 9.01 0.51 -19.24
CA ASP A 97 10.45 0.68 -19.30
C ASP A 97 11.16 -0.61 -18.91
N SER A 98 10.68 -1.76 -19.36
CA SER A 98 11.30 -3.06 -19.05
C SER A 98 11.10 -3.96 -20.26
N PRO A 99 12.16 -4.39 -20.96
CA PRO A 99 12.01 -5.15 -22.20
C PRO A 99 11.11 -6.39 -22.05
N GLN A 100 11.14 -7.01 -20.87
CA GLN A 100 10.34 -8.18 -20.52
C GLN A 100 8.86 -7.81 -20.31
N ILE A 101 8.58 -6.74 -19.56
CA ILE A 101 7.21 -6.27 -19.32
C ILE A 101 6.64 -5.64 -20.59
N ASP A 102 7.39 -4.85 -21.32
CA ASP A 102 6.96 -4.22 -22.56
C ASP A 102 6.71 -5.27 -23.65
N PHE A 103 7.47 -6.37 -23.67
CA PHE A 103 7.16 -7.53 -24.49
C PHE A 103 5.88 -8.21 -24.04
N LEU A 104 5.71 -8.45 -22.73
CA LEU A 104 4.48 -9.02 -22.18
C LEU A 104 3.27 -8.13 -22.47
N ILE A 105 3.42 -6.81 -22.36
CA ILE A 105 2.40 -5.80 -22.65
C ILE A 105 2.08 -5.74 -24.13
N ARG A 106 3.08 -5.84 -25.02
CA ARG A 106 2.85 -5.98 -26.47
C ARG A 106 2.06 -7.24 -26.77
N ILE A 107 2.42 -8.36 -26.17
CA ILE A 107 1.65 -9.62 -26.26
C ILE A 107 0.22 -9.39 -25.75
N ILE A 108 0.06 -8.80 -24.58
CA ILE A 108 -1.24 -8.47 -24.00
C ILE A 108 -2.05 -7.61 -24.96
N ARG A 109 -1.50 -6.53 -25.53
CA ARG A 109 -2.20 -5.68 -26.52
C ARG A 109 -2.68 -6.47 -27.73
N ILE A 110 -1.93 -7.48 -28.17
CA ILE A 110 -2.33 -8.38 -29.26
C ILE A 110 -3.48 -9.30 -28.84
N VAL A 111 -3.50 -9.77 -27.58
CA VAL A 111 -4.52 -10.71 -27.05
C VAL A 111 -5.73 -9.99 -26.43
N VAL A 112 -5.64 -8.70 -26.11
CA VAL A 112 -6.73 -7.90 -25.53
C VAL A 112 -8.01 -7.96 -26.38
N PRO A 113 -7.98 -7.84 -27.72
CA PRO A 113 -9.17 -8.06 -28.55
C PRO A 113 -9.78 -9.46 -28.37
N LEU A 114 -8.95 -10.50 -28.23
CA LEU A 114 -9.42 -11.86 -27.93
C LEU A 114 -10.02 -11.94 -26.54
N PHE A 115 -9.40 -11.35 -25.52
CA PHE A 115 -9.95 -11.38 -24.17
C PHE A 115 -11.24 -10.58 -24.02
N LEU A 116 -11.32 -9.42 -24.68
CA LEU A 116 -12.56 -8.66 -24.79
C LEU A 116 -13.61 -9.49 -25.53
N PHE A 117 -13.24 -10.17 -26.61
CA PHE A 117 -14.12 -11.10 -27.32
C PHE A 117 -14.56 -12.28 -26.44
N LEU A 118 -13.68 -12.90 -25.66
CA LEU A 118 -14.01 -13.97 -24.71
C LEU A 118 -14.93 -13.46 -23.59
N ALA A 119 -14.75 -12.22 -23.14
CA ALA A 119 -15.66 -11.56 -22.21
C ALA A 119 -17.04 -11.31 -22.84
N PHE A 120 -17.09 -10.81 -24.08
CA PHE A 120 -18.33 -10.64 -24.85
C PHE A 120 -19.00 -11.97 -25.19
N ALA A 121 -18.23 -13.02 -25.49
CA ALA A 121 -18.72 -14.36 -25.76
C ALA A 121 -19.21 -15.04 -24.47
N GLY A 122 -18.55 -14.81 -23.33
CA GLY A 122 -19.03 -15.21 -22.01
C GLY A 122 -20.34 -14.52 -21.64
N LEU A 123 -20.46 -13.22 -21.90
CA LEU A 123 -21.72 -12.46 -21.81
C LEU A 123 -22.80 -13.01 -22.76
N GLY A 124 -22.42 -13.43 -23.97
CA GLY A 124 -23.30 -14.04 -24.96
C GLY A 124 -23.80 -15.42 -24.54
N LEU A 125 -22.93 -16.30 -24.03
CA LEU A 125 -23.32 -17.60 -23.47
C LEU A 125 -24.19 -17.44 -22.23
N PHE A 126 -23.90 -16.44 -21.41
CA PHE A 126 -24.75 -16.07 -20.29
C PHE A 126 -26.15 -15.67 -20.76
N ALA A 127 -26.25 -14.80 -21.76
CA ALA A 127 -27.53 -14.40 -22.36
C ALA A 127 -28.27 -15.57 -23.03
N ALA A 128 -27.55 -16.48 -23.71
CA ALA A 128 -28.12 -17.65 -24.36
C ALA A 128 -28.62 -18.70 -23.35
N SER A 129 -27.85 -18.97 -22.29
CA SER A 129 -28.24 -19.87 -21.19
C SER A 129 -29.45 -19.31 -20.43
N TYR A 130 -29.51 -18.00 -20.25
CA TYR A 130 -30.66 -17.29 -19.70
C TYR A 130 -31.90 -17.40 -20.61
N SER A 131 -31.75 -17.17 -21.92
CA SER A 131 -32.84 -17.28 -22.89
C SER A 131 -33.43 -18.69 -22.95
N GLN A 132 -32.58 -19.72 -22.95
CA GLN A 132 -33.01 -21.12 -22.98
C GLN A 132 -33.74 -21.54 -21.69
N ARG A 133 -33.31 -21.02 -20.53
CA ARG A 133 -34.01 -21.23 -19.25
C ARG A 133 -35.35 -20.51 -19.18
N ASN A 134 -35.44 -19.32 -19.77
CA ASN A 134 -36.68 -18.53 -19.85
C ASN A 134 -37.70 -19.16 -20.83
N GLN A 135 -37.24 -19.99 -21.78
CA GLN A 135 -38.11 -20.79 -22.66
C GLN A 135 -38.60 -22.10 -22.02
N MET A 136 -37.84 -22.67 -21.07
CA MET A 136 -38.22 -23.89 -20.34
C MET A 136 -39.05 -23.61 -19.07
N SER A 137 -38.99 -22.40 -18.53
CA SER A 137 -39.82 -21.95 -17.41
C SER A 137 -41.06 -21.25 -17.97
N ASN A 138 -42.26 -21.75 -17.68
CA ASN A 138 -43.53 -21.07 -18.04
C ASN A 138 -43.76 -19.74 -17.27
N SER A 139 -42.79 -19.28 -16.47
CA SER A 139 -42.78 -17.98 -15.82
C SER A 139 -41.67 -17.10 -16.42
N SER A 140 -42.02 -15.84 -16.70
CA SER A 140 -41.12 -14.78 -17.18
C SER A 140 -40.16 -14.31 -16.08
N ASP A 141 -39.27 -15.20 -15.64
CA ASP A 141 -38.52 -15.01 -14.42
C ASP A 141 -37.28 -14.13 -14.65
N LYS A 142 -37.52 -12.81 -14.80
CA LYS A 142 -36.51 -11.73 -14.74
C LYS A 142 -35.61 -11.85 -13.50
N GLY A 143 -36.02 -12.61 -12.48
CA GLY A 143 -35.25 -12.93 -11.29
C GLY A 143 -33.96 -13.73 -11.57
N THR A 144 -33.89 -14.53 -12.63
CA THR A 144 -32.76 -15.45 -12.84
C THR A 144 -31.47 -14.73 -13.30
N LEU A 145 -31.57 -13.72 -14.17
CA LEU A 145 -30.43 -12.90 -14.59
C LEU A 145 -29.88 -12.09 -13.41
N ILE A 146 -30.80 -11.52 -12.63
CA ILE A 146 -30.50 -10.76 -11.42
C ILE A 146 -29.85 -11.69 -10.39
N GLN A 147 -30.37 -12.90 -10.18
CA GLN A 147 -29.78 -13.89 -9.27
C GLN A 147 -28.38 -14.31 -9.71
N LEU A 148 -28.15 -14.62 -10.98
CA LEU A 148 -26.80 -15.00 -11.44
C LEU A 148 -25.78 -13.84 -11.34
N LEU A 149 -26.21 -12.60 -11.61
CA LEU A 149 -25.39 -11.39 -11.39
C LEU A 149 -25.18 -11.11 -9.89
N LEU A 150 -26.16 -11.45 -9.04
CA LEU A 150 -26.07 -11.35 -7.59
C LEU A 150 -25.19 -12.45 -6.98
N ASP A 151 -25.14 -13.64 -7.59
CA ASP A 151 -24.33 -14.78 -7.15
C ASP A 151 -22.84 -14.55 -7.51
N GLY A 152 -22.54 -13.98 -8.69
CA GLY A 152 -21.19 -13.55 -9.07
C GLY A 152 -20.75 -12.21 -8.46
N ARG A 153 -21.64 -11.53 -7.72
CA ARG A 153 -21.46 -10.17 -7.21
C ARG A 153 -20.21 -9.99 -6.35
N ILE A 154 -19.89 -10.99 -5.52
CA ILE A 154 -18.73 -10.95 -4.62
C ILE A 154 -17.44 -10.97 -5.44
N VAL A 155 -17.37 -11.83 -6.46
CA VAL A 155 -16.21 -11.98 -7.34
C VAL A 155 -15.93 -10.66 -8.08
N TRP A 156 -16.96 -10.01 -8.63
CA TRP A 156 -16.78 -8.72 -9.31
C TRP A 156 -16.36 -7.59 -8.39
N GLN A 157 -16.94 -7.49 -7.20
CA GLN A 157 -16.56 -6.47 -6.22
C GLN A 157 -15.08 -6.58 -5.84
N TRP A 158 -14.64 -7.81 -5.56
CA TRP A 158 -13.26 -8.07 -5.18
C TRP A 158 -12.32 -7.83 -6.37
N SER A 159 -12.73 -8.20 -7.59
CA SER A 159 -11.97 -7.93 -8.81
C SER A 159 -11.80 -6.42 -9.07
N ILE A 160 -12.86 -5.64 -8.88
CA ILE A 160 -12.83 -4.18 -9.05
C ILE A 160 -11.91 -3.53 -8.00
N LEU A 161 -11.99 -3.98 -6.74
CA LEU A 161 -11.09 -3.49 -5.68
C LEU A 161 -9.63 -3.87 -5.96
N LEU A 162 -9.38 -5.11 -6.36
CA LEU A 162 -8.04 -5.57 -6.73
C LEU A 162 -7.50 -4.75 -7.91
N LEU A 163 -8.33 -4.50 -8.92
CA LEU A 163 -7.96 -3.67 -10.07
C LEU A 163 -7.61 -2.25 -9.62
N ALA A 164 -8.39 -1.63 -8.73
CA ALA A 164 -8.07 -0.31 -8.20
C ALA A 164 -6.72 -0.30 -7.46
N CYS A 165 -6.45 -1.32 -6.64
CA CYS A 165 -5.16 -1.48 -5.94
C CYS A 165 -4.00 -1.65 -6.93
N LEU A 166 -4.17 -2.50 -7.94
CA LEU A 166 -3.17 -2.72 -9.00
C LEU A 166 -2.90 -1.46 -9.82
N VAL A 167 -3.93 -0.68 -10.15
CA VAL A 167 -3.77 0.60 -10.88
C VAL A 167 -2.92 1.59 -10.08
N VAL A 168 -3.03 1.62 -8.75
CA VAL A 168 -2.16 2.45 -7.91
C VAL A 168 -0.76 1.87 -7.82
N LEU A 169 -0.62 0.61 -7.42
CA LEU A 169 0.67 0.01 -7.11
C LEU A 169 1.53 -0.32 -8.33
N ALA A 170 0.93 -0.58 -9.50
CA ALA A 170 1.71 -0.87 -10.72
C ALA A 170 2.53 0.35 -11.20
N ALA A 171 2.18 1.56 -10.76
CA ALA A 171 3.02 2.75 -10.98
C ALA A 171 4.40 2.59 -10.34
N PHE A 172 4.45 1.93 -9.18
CA PHE A 172 5.62 1.76 -8.32
C PHE A 172 6.23 0.35 -8.43
N LEU A 173 5.93 -0.38 -9.50
CA LEU A 173 6.41 -1.73 -9.70
C LEU A 173 7.96 -1.77 -9.78
N PRO A 174 8.67 -2.55 -8.94
CA PRO A 174 10.13 -2.49 -8.79
C PRO A 174 10.93 -3.21 -9.88
N ILE A 175 10.25 -3.64 -10.96
CA ILE A 175 10.89 -4.26 -12.14
C ILE A 175 10.97 -3.32 -13.35
N ARG A 176 10.56 -2.06 -13.18
CA ARG A 176 10.73 -1.00 -14.18
C ARG A 176 12.20 -0.58 -14.23
N ARG A 177 12.74 -0.27 -15.42
CA ARG A 177 14.12 0.25 -15.56
C ARG A 177 14.26 1.56 -14.80
N ASN A 178 15.45 1.77 -14.25
CA ASN A 178 15.78 2.91 -13.40
C ASN A 178 14.87 3.06 -12.17
N TYR A 179 14.23 1.97 -11.72
CA TYR A 179 13.57 1.95 -10.42
C TYR A 179 14.63 2.08 -9.33
N SER A 180 14.39 2.98 -8.40
CA SER A 180 15.13 3.09 -7.14
C SER A 180 14.10 3.27 -6.01
N PRO A 181 14.21 2.52 -4.90
CA PRO A 181 13.33 2.70 -3.76
C PRO A 181 13.49 4.12 -3.19
N SER A 182 12.40 4.69 -2.66
CA SER A 182 12.42 5.99 -1.98
C SER A 182 13.27 5.95 -0.71
N PHE A 183 13.55 7.12 -0.12
CA PHE A 183 14.44 7.25 1.05
C PHE A 183 14.10 6.26 2.18
N ASP A 184 12.87 6.30 2.70
CA ASP A 184 12.45 5.40 3.80
C ASP A 184 12.41 3.94 3.34
N SER A 185 11.84 3.67 2.16
CA SER A 185 11.76 2.31 1.60
C SER A 185 13.16 1.68 1.44
N SER A 186 14.16 2.47 1.04
CA SER A 186 15.53 2.03 0.89
C SER A 186 16.21 1.70 2.23
N ILE A 187 15.93 2.47 3.29
CA ILE A 187 16.39 2.18 4.65
C ILE A 187 15.78 0.86 5.14
N PHE A 188 14.46 0.69 5.00
CA PHE A 188 13.77 -0.50 5.49
C PHE A 188 14.19 -1.76 4.74
N SER A 189 14.31 -1.65 3.42
CA SER A 189 14.77 -2.75 2.57
C SER A 189 16.23 -3.11 2.85
N TYR A 190 17.10 -2.12 3.08
CA TYR A 190 18.50 -2.37 3.43
C TYR A 190 18.60 -3.12 4.76
N ILE A 191 17.93 -2.65 5.81
CA ILE A 191 17.92 -3.35 7.11
C ILE A 191 17.31 -4.75 6.94
N GLY A 192 16.28 -4.89 6.09
CA GLY A 192 15.73 -6.19 5.70
C GLY A 192 16.78 -7.13 5.09
N GLN A 193 17.62 -6.65 4.16
CA GLN A 193 18.74 -7.42 3.61
C GLN A 193 19.76 -7.82 4.68
N GLN A 194 20.07 -6.91 5.61
CA GLN A 194 21.00 -7.18 6.71
C GLN A 194 20.44 -8.24 7.67
N ILE A 195 19.14 -8.21 7.97
CA ILE A 195 18.47 -9.28 8.74
C ILE A 195 18.62 -10.64 8.05
N LEU A 196 18.44 -10.70 6.72
CA LEU A 196 18.63 -11.95 5.96
C LEU A 196 20.08 -12.43 5.95
N LYS A 197 21.05 -11.53 6.17
CA LYS A 197 22.48 -11.83 6.35
C LYS A 197 22.84 -12.17 7.80
N GLY A 198 21.86 -12.28 8.70
CA GLY A 198 22.06 -12.62 10.11
C GLY A 198 22.47 -11.45 11.00
N ARG A 199 22.33 -10.21 10.52
CA ARG A 199 22.64 -9.00 11.29
C ARG A 199 21.47 -8.58 12.16
N THR A 200 21.78 -8.02 13.32
CA THR A 200 20.80 -7.55 14.30
C THR A 200 20.48 -6.06 14.09
N PRO A 201 19.22 -5.67 13.86
CA PRO A 201 18.83 -4.25 13.78
C PRO A 201 19.25 -3.46 15.03
N TYR A 202 19.48 -2.16 14.85
CA TYR A 202 19.97 -1.20 15.86
C TYR A 202 21.43 -1.42 16.29
N LEU A 203 21.82 -2.67 16.54
CA LEU A 203 23.18 -3.02 16.92
C LEU A 203 24.12 -2.97 15.72
N GLU A 204 23.73 -3.57 14.59
CA GLU A 204 24.55 -3.69 13.37
C GLU A 204 23.99 -2.93 12.17
N ALA A 205 22.76 -2.40 12.27
CA ALA A 205 22.18 -1.50 11.27
C ALA A 205 21.29 -0.47 11.97
N TRP A 206 21.75 0.79 12.03
CA TRP A 206 21.14 1.84 12.82
C TRP A 206 20.03 2.56 12.07
N ASP A 207 18.81 2.58 12.63
CA ASP A 207 17.74 3.49 12.23
C ASP A 207 16.72 3.68 13.37
N HIS A 208 16.10 4.86 13.43
CA HIS A 208 15.16 5.29 14.48
C HIS A 208 13.73 4.73 14.37
N LYS A 209 13.39 3.97 13.32
CA LYS A 209 12.06 3.33 13.25
C LYS A 209 11.95 2.12 14.18
N PRO A 210 10.75 1.86 14.74
CA PRO A 210 10.44 0.60 15.41
C PRO A 210 10.60 -0.65 14.52
N ALA A 211 10.77 -1.81 15.15
CA ALA A 211 11.36 -2.98 14.50
C ALA A 211 10.48 -3.64 13.42
N LEU A 212 9.14 -3.56 13.53
CA LEU A 212 8.25 -4.39 12.71
C LEU A 212 8.46 -4.15 11.21
N ILE A 213 8.68 -2.90 10.80
CA ILE A 213 8.85 -2.55 9.38
C ILE A 213 10.07 -3.24 8.75
N PHE A 214 11.17 -3.38 9.50
CA PHE A 214 12.38 -4.04 9.04
C PHE A 214 12.18 -5.53 8.81
N TYR A 215 11.47 -6.21 9.71
CA TYR A 215 11.17 -7.64 9.59
C TYR A 215 10.12 -7.93 8.50
N VAL A 216 9.16 -7.03 8.27
CA VAL A 216 8.25 -7.14 7.11
C VAL A 216 9.02 -6.98 5.80
N ASN A 217 9.99 -6.07 5.76
CA ASN A 217 10.87 -5.93 4.59
C ASN A 217 11.75 -7.17 4.38
N ALA A 218 12.35 -7.71 5.45
CA ALA A 218 13.09 -8.97 5.39
C ALA A 218 12.22 -10.13 4.87
N LEU A 219 10.96 -10.24 5.34
CA LEU A 219 10.00 -11.23 4.85
C LEU A 219 9.71 -11.05 3.36
N GLY A 220 9.44 -9.82 2.92
CA GLY A 220 9.19 -9.51 1.51
C GLY A 220 10.38 -9.90 0.63
N LEU A 221 11.59 -9.51 1.02
CA LEU A 221 12.81 -9.88 0.31
C LEU A 221 13.01 -11.41 0.29
N TRP A 222 12.79 -12.10 1.40
CA TRP A 222 12.92 -13.56 1.46
C TRP A 222 11.95 -14.28 0.52
N LEU A 223 10.69 -13.83 0.46
CA LEU A 223 9.66 -14.39 -0.44
C LEU A 223 10.01 -14.26 -1.93
N ALA A 224 10.87 -13.30 -2.28
CA ALA A 224 11.27 -13.01 -3.65
C ALA A 224 12.78 -13.11 -3.87
N ASN A 225 13.48 -13.93 -3.08
CA ASN A 225 14.93 -14.19 -3.21
C ASN A 225 15.79 -12.91 -3.28
N GLY A 226 15.58 -12.00 -2.33
CA GLY A 226 16.27 -10.72 -2.23
C GLY A 226 15.71 -9.60 -3.11
N GLN A 227 14.68 -9.86 -3.92
CA GLN A 227 14.10 -8.87 -4.83
C GLN A 227 13.00 -8.03 -4.17
N LEU A 228 12.94 -6.74 -4.53
CA LEU A 228 11.95 -5.78 -4.02
C LEU A 228 10.50 -6.11 -4.38
N ILE A 229 10.26 -6.95 -5.41
CA ILE A 229 8.92 -7.35 -5.81
C ILE A 229 8.16 -8.09 -4.69
N GLY A 230 8.87 -8.77 -3.79
CA GLY A 230 8.23 -9.45 -2.66
C GLY A 230 7.66 -8.47 -1.63
N ILE A 231 8.32 -7.32 -1.40
CA ILE A 231 7.80 -6.23 -0.56
C ILE A 231 6.56 -5.63 -1.23
N TRP A 232 6.65 -5.32 -2.52
CA TRP A 232 5.53 -4.80 -3.32
C TRP A 232 4.30 -5.74 -3.31
N MET A 233 4.52 -7.06 -3.30
CA MET A 233 3.43 -8.04 -3.17
C MET A 233 2.77 -7.98 -1.79
N LEU A 234 3.53 -7.77 -0.72
CA LEU A 234 2.97 -7.61 0.63
C LEU A 234 2.14 -6.32 0.73
N GLU A 235 2.60 -5.23 0.14
CA GLU A 235 1.84 -3.96 0.01
C GLU A 235 0.52 -4.18 -0.73
N LEU A 236 0.54 -4.87 -1.88
CA LEU A 236 -0.66 -5.19 -2.64
C LEU A 236 -1.66 -6.01 -1.83
N ILE A 237 -1.18 -7.02 -1.09
CA ILE A 237 -2.03 -7.85 -0.23
C ILE A 237 -2.64 -6.99 0.89
N ALA A 238 -1.84 -6.14 1.53
CA ALA A 238 -2.27 -5.27 2.62
C ALA A 238 -3.34 -4.27 2.15
N LEU A 239 -3.09 -3.56 1.05
CA LEU A 239 -4.01 -2.57 0.48
C LEU A 239 -5.31 -3.23 0.01
N PHE A 240 -5.21 -4.39 -0.65
CA PHE A 240 -6.38 -5.15 -1.11
C PHE A 240 -7.22 -5.66 0.06
N ALA A 241 -6.61 -6.31 1.05
CA ALA A 241 -7.29 -6.82 2.22
C ALA A 241 -7.98 -5.68 3.01
N GLY A 242 -7.28 -4.57 3.22
CA GLY A 242 -7.85 -3.37 3.85
C GLY A 242 -9.06 -2.83 3.10
N SER A 243 -8.97 -2.73 1.77
CA SER A 243 -10.06 -2.28 0.91
C SER A 243 -11.30 -3.18 0.99
N VAL A 244 -11.09 -4.51 1.01
CA VAL A 244 -12.18 -5.50 1.17
C VAL A 244 -12.85 -5.36 2.54
N ILE A 245 -12.08 -5.14 3.60
CA ILE A 245 -12.62 -4.94 4.96
C ILE A 245 -13.44 -3.65 5.01
N LEU A 246 -12.89 -2.53 4.53
CA LEU A 246 -13.59 -1.25 4.50
C LEU A 246 -14.91 -1.33 3.73
N PHE A 247 -14.88 -1.92 2.53
CA PHE A 247 -16.08 -2.18 1.73
C PHE A 247 -17.11 -3.05 2.46
N THR A 248 -16.64 -4.09 3.16
CA THR A 248 -17.50 -5.04 3.86
C THR A 248 -18.18 -4.44 5.08
N VAL A 249 -17.55 -3.48 5.76
CA VAL A 249 -18.20 -2.73 6.83
C VAL A 249 -19.17 -1.69 6.26
N LEU A 250 -18.76 -0.90 5.27
CA LEU A 250 -19.61 0.16 4.69
C LEU A 250 -20.93 -0.38 4.11
N LYS A 251 -20.91 -1.54 3.45
CA LYS A 251 -22.12 -2.14 2.87
C LYS A 251 -23.17 -2.62 3.88
N LYS A 252 -22.88 -2.55 5.19
CA LYS A 252 -23.86 -2.80 6.26
C LYS A 252 -24.76 -1.59 6.51
N THR A 253 -24.26 -0.39 6.21
CA THR A 253 -24.97 0.88 6.41
C THR A 253 -25.45 1.47 5.07
N PHE A 254 -24.62 1.36 4.03
CA PHE A 254 -24.89 1.96 2.73
C PHE A 254 -25.23 0.92 1.67
N SER A 255 -25.78 1.39 0.55
CA SER A 255 -25.98 0.51 -0.60
C SER A 255 -24.65 -0.05 -1.11
N VAL A 256 -24.67 -1.29 -1.61
CA VAL A 256 -23.50 -1.99 -2.13
C VAL A 256 -22.77 -1.19 -3.22
N GLY A 257 -23.51 -0.59 -4.15
CA GLY A 257 -22.93 0.20 -5.25
C GLY A 257 -22.22 1.45 -4.74
N LEU A 258 -22.84 2.16 -3.79
CA LEU A 258 -22.24 3.34 -3.17
C LEU A 258 -20.98 2.98 -2.39
N SER A 259 -21.05 1.92 -1.58
CA SER A 259 -19.91 1.44 -0.78
C SER A 259 -18.72 1.07 -1.68
N LEU A 260 -18.97 0.35 -2.77
CA LEU A 260 -17.92 -0.02 -3.72
C LEU A 260 -17.31 1.22 -4.39
N LEU A 261 -18.15 2.14 -4.86
CA LEU A 261 -17.70 3.35 -5.53
C LEU A 261 -16.79 4.20 -4.64
N VAL A 262 -17.22 4.50 -3.41
CA VAL A 262 -16.47 5.37 -2.50
C VAL A 262 -15.15 4.71 -2.08
N VAL A 263 -15.12 3.39 -1.86
CA VAL A 263 -13.87 2.67 -1.58
C VAL A 263 -12.93 2.69 -2.77
N VAL A 264 -13.42 2.41 -3.99
CA VAL A 264 -12.58 2.47 -5.21
C VAL A 264 -11.97 3.85 -5.38
N ILE A 265 -12.78 4.91 -5.27
CA ILE A 265 -12.28 6.29 -5.37
C ILE A 265 -11.24 6.56 -4.29
N SER A 266 -11.48 6.13 -3.05
CA SER A 266 -10.54 6.32 -1.93
C SER A 266 -9.21 5.58 -2.17
N VAL A 267 -9.26 4.36 -2.70
CA VAL A 267 -8.05 3.60 -3.06
C VAL A 267 -7.24 4.34 -4.13
N LEU A 268 -7.90 4.85 -5.17
CA LEU A 268 -7.22 5.58 -6.24
C LEU A 268 -6.52 6.86 -5.75
N HIS A 269 -6.95 7.44 -4.62
CA HIS A 269 -6.30 8.62 -4.04
C HIS A 269 -4.96 8.32 -3.37
N PHE A 270 -4.63 7.04 -3.08
CA PHE A 270 -3.30 6.68 -2.54
C PHE A 270 -2.16 7.03 -3.50
N ILE A 271 -2.40 7.17 -4.81
CA ILE A 271 -1.39 7.60 -5.79
C ILE A 271 -0.70 8.92 -5.41
N ARG A 272 -1.40 9.80 -4.68
CA ARG A 272 -0.86 11.10 -4.24
C ARG A 272 -0.07 11.02 -2.93
N LEU A 273 -0.27 9.95 -2.17
CA LEU A 273 0.33 9.76 -0.85
C LEU A 273 1.53 8.81 -0.91
N PHE A 274 1.65 8.03 -1.98
CA PHE A 274 2.75 7.10 -2.19
C PHE A 274 3.87 7.77 -2.97
N ASP A 275 5.09 7.69 -2.42
CA ASP A 275 6.34 7.92 -3.11
C ASP A 275 7.12 6.59 -3.12
N PHE A 276 6.82 5.76 -4.11
CA PHE A 276 7.28 4.37 -4.30
C PHE A 276 6.77 3.30 -3.32
N GLY A 277 6.05 3.69 -2.26
CA GLY A 277 5.41 2.77 -1.31
C GLY A 277 6.32 2.35 -0.14
N ASN A 278 5.98 1.24 0.51
CA ASN A 278 6.70 0.61 1.62
C ASN A 278 6.83 1.52 2.86
N TYR A 279 5.72 2.17 3.22
CA TYR A 279 5.66 3.02 4.41
C TYR A 279 5.15 2.27 5.64
N THR A 280 5.59 2.73 6.80
CA THR A 280 5.04 2.30 8.10
C THR A 280 3.53 2.51 8.19
N GLU A 281 3.02 3.58 7.59
CA GLU A 281 1.61 3.95 7.55
C GLU A 281 0.80 2.99 6.68
N GLU A 282 1.35 2.52 5.57
CA GLU A 282 0.69 1.55 4.70
C GLU A 282 0.58 0.19 5.38
N LEU A 283 1.64 -0.26 6.06
CA LEU A 283 1.59 -1.45 6.89
C LEU A 283 0.59 -1.29 8.05
N SER A 284 0.62 -0.16 8.76
CA SER A 284 -0.31 0.12 9.85
C SER A 284 -1.75 0.25 9.38
N LEU A 285 -2.00 0.69 8.14
CA LEU A 285 -3.34 0.79 7.55
C LEU A 285 -4.04 -0.58 7.54
N LEU A 286 -3.33 -1.67 7.24
CA LEU A 286 -3.87 -3.02 7.31
C LEU A 286 -4.33 -3.35 8.74
N PHE A 287 -3.49 -3.06 9.75
CA PHE A 287 -3.82 -3.31 11.15
C PHE A 287 -5.00 -2.47 11.63
N GLN A 288 -5.05 -1.19 11.24
CA GLN A 288 -6.15 -0.29 11.56
C GLN A 288 -7.47 -0.77 10.95
N LEU A 289 -7.46 -1.09 9.65
CA LEU A 289 -8.66 -1.56 8.95
C LEU A 289 -9.10 -2.92 9.47
N THR A 290 -8.17 -3.79 9.88
CA THR A 290 -8.51 -5.05 10.55
C THR A 290 -9.18 -4.83 11.90
N ALA A 291 -8.65 -3.92 12.74
CA ALA A 291 -9.27 -3.57 14.02
C ALA A 291 -10.68 -2.96 13.82
N PHE A 292 -10.82 -2.08 12.84
CA PHE A 292 -12.12 -1.53 12.40
C PHE A 292 -13.07 -2.64 11.95
N GLY A 293 -12.61 -3.55 11.10
CA GLY A 293 -13.38 -4.70 10.62
C GLY A 293 -13.86 -5.61 11.76
N LEU A 294 -12.99 -5.88 12.73
CA LEU A 294 -13.31 -6.66 13.93
C LEU A 294 -14.37 -5.96 14.78
N ALA A 295 -14.22 -4.66 15.04
CA ALA A 295 -15.14 -3.86 15.86
C ALA A 295 -16.58 -3.86 15.30
N PHE A 296 -16.72 -3.83 13.97
CA PHE A 296 -18.04 -3.86 13.31
C PHE A 296 -18.46 -5.27 12.84
N SER A 297 -17.73 -6.33 13.18
CA SER A 297 -18.06 -7.70 12.78
C SER A 297 -19.19 -8.30 13.62
N ARG A 298 -19.90 -9.31 13.08
CA ARG A 298 -20.83 -10.14 13.88
C ARG A 298 -20.13 -10.89 15.02
N TRP A 299 -18.81 -10.99 14.96
CA TRP A 299 -18.01 -11.63 15.99
C TRP A 299 -17.90 -10.76 17.23
N ALA A 300 -17.89 -9.43 17.09
CA ALA A 300 -17.94 -8.49 18.22
C ALA A 300 -19.20 -8.67 19.08
N GLU A 301 -20.34 -8.98 18.46
CA GLU A 301 -21.61 -9.25 19.17
C GLU A 301 -21.52 -10.46 20.11
N LYS A 302 -20.68 -11.46 19.78
CA LYS A 302 -20.60 -12.73 20.50
C LYS A 302 -19.33 -12.90 21.34
N ARG A 303 -18.23 -12.26 20.95
CA ARG A 303 -16.89 -12.46 21.52
C ARG A 303 -16.14 -11.14 21.71
N LEU A 304 -16.79 -10.17 22.35
CA LEU A 304 -16.24 -8.84 22.58
C LEU A 304 -14.85 -8.85 23.25
N LYS A 305 -14.63 -9.73 24.25
CA LYS A 305 -13.31 -9.90 24.90
C LYS A 305 -12.22 -10.33 23.91
N SER A 306 -12.51 -11.27 23.01
CA SER A 306 -11.56 -11.71 21.99
C SER A 306 -11.27 -10.61 20.97
N VAL A 307 -12.28 -9.81 20.63
CA VAL A 307 -12.12 -8.64 19.74
C VAL A 307 -11.19 -7.61 20.38
N TRP A 308 -11.39 -7.25 21.66
CA TRP A 308 -10.50 -6.32 22.36
C TRP A 308 -9.07 -6.85 22.48
N PHE A 309 -8.89 -8.14 22.80
CA PHE A 309 -7.57 -8.76 22.87
C PHE A 309 -6.82 -8.69 21.52
N LEU A 310 -7.49 -9.07 20.42
CA LEU A 310 -6.90 -9.01 19.08
C LEU A 310 -6.68 -7.58 18.61
N SER A 311 -7.59 -6.66 18.93
CA SER A 311 -7.37 -5.22 18.71
C SER A 311 -6.13 -4.73 19.45
N GLY A 312 -5.87 -5.24 20.65
CA GLY A 312 -4.64 -4.98 21.41
C GLY A 312 -3.38 -5.44 20.67
N ILE A 313 -3.40 -6.67 20.13
CA ILE A 313 -2.31 -7.20 19.31
C ILE A 313 -2.08 -6.34 18.07
N LEU A 314 -3.14 -5.99 17.34
CA LEU A 314 -3.05 -5.14 16.15
C LEU A 314 -2.53 -3.74 16.48
N CYS A 315 -2.92 -3.17 17.62
CA CYS A 315 -2.38 -1.90 18.11
C CYS A 315 -0.89 -2.01 18.42
N GLY A 316 -0.47 -3.10 19.08
CA GLY A 316 0.94 -3.38 19.36
C GLY A 316 1.77 -3.50 18.09
N LEU A 317 1.24 -4.17 17.05
CA LEU A 317 1.89 -4.25 15.74
C LEU A 317 2.02 -2.87 15.10
N ALA A 318 0.94 -2.09 15.00
CA ALA A 318 1.00 -0.74 14.43
C ALA A 318 1.96 0.18 15.23
N PHE A 319 1.91 0.13 16.56
CA PHE A 319 2.81 0.89 17.43
C PHE A 319 4.28 0.53 17.21
N THR A 320 4.58 -0.75 16.99
CA THR A 320 5.92 -1.25 16.67
C THR A 320 6.30 -1.19 15.19
N SER A 321 5.42 -0.67 14.32
CA SER A 321 5.80 -0.09 13.02
C SER A 321 6.16 1.38 13.18
N LYS A 322 5.26 2.15 13.82
CA LYS A 322 5.44 3.58 14.11
C LYS A 322 4.42 4.02 15.17
N GLN A 323 4.91 4.64 16.25
CA GLN A 323 4.13 4.91 17.46
C GLN A 323 2.91 5.81 17.20
N ASN A 324 3.01 6.76 16.26
CA ASN A 324 1.91 7.67 15.96
C ASN A 324 0.85 7.09 15.00
N THR A 325 0.83 5.78 14.75
CA THR A 325 -0.16 5.14 13.86
C THR A 325 -1.33 4.50 14.63
N ILE A 326 -1.53 4.85 15.90
CA ILE A 326 -2.52 4.22 16.78
C ILE A 326 -3.91 4.91 16.81
N GLY A 327 -4.19 5.81 15.87
CA GLY A 327 -5.35 6.72 15.94
C GLY A 327 -6.72 6.04 15.99
N ILE A 328 -6.95 4.96 15.22
CA ILE A 328 -8.21 4.20 15.29
C ILE A 328 -8.48 3.63 16.69
N TRP A 329 -7.48 3.14 17.42
CA TRP A 329 -7.69 2.56 18.74
C TRP A 329 -8.05 3.62 19.77
N LEU A 330 -7.41 4.79 19.71
CA LEU A 330 -7.82 5.95 20.52
C LEU A 330 -9.28 6.33 20.23
N SER A 331 -9.68 6.26 18.97
CA SER A 331 -11.04 6.60 18.51
C SER A 331 -12.09 5.57 18.96
N LEU A 332 -11.77 4.28 18.88
CA LEU A 332 -12.62 3.19 19.37
C LEU A 332 -12.77 3.21 20.91
N ILE A 333 -11.68 3.47 21.62
CA ILE A 333 -11.70 3.60 23.09
C ILE A 333 -12.55 4.80 23.50
N LEU A 334 -12.40 5.95 22.81
CA LEU A 334 -13.22 7.12 23.07
C LEU A 334 -14.70 6.87 22.74
N LEU A 335 -15.01 6.19 21.64
CA LEU A 335 -16.37 5.80 21.29
C LEU A 335 -17.00 4.90 22.38
N GLU A 336 -16.29 3.86 22.84
CA GLU A 336 -16.78 2.99 23.91
C GLU A 336 -16.96 3.76 25.22
N PHE A 337 -16.04 4.66 25.55
CA PHE A 337 -16.16 5.54 26.71
C PHE A 337 -17.43 6.41 26.63
N LEU A 338 -17.72 7.01 25.47
CA LEU A 338 -18.95 7.78 25.24
C LEU A 338 -20.22 6.91 25.41
N ILE A 339 -20.19 5.66 24.96
CA ILE A 339 -21.28 4.70 25.15
C ILE A 339 -21.49 4.42 26.65
N VAL A 340 -20.43 4.17 27.40
CA VAL A 340 -20.46 3.88 28.84
C VAL A 340 -21.07 5.04 29.63
N ILE A 341 -20.60 6.27 29.42
CA ILE A 341 -21.11 7.45 30.16
C ILE A 341 -22.55 7.83 29.77
N SER A 342 -23.00 7.44 28.57
CA SER A 342 -24.37 7.68 28.12
C SER A 342 -25.41 6.78 28.82
N ASN A 343 -24.98 5.68 29.45
CA ASN A 343 -25.86 4.71 30.09
C ASN A 343 -26.00 4.99 31.60
N ARG A 344 -27.01 5.78 32.00
CA ARG A 344 -27.18 6.25 33.39
C ARG A 344 -27.72 5.20 34.38
N ASN A 345 -28.42 4.17 33.92
CA ASN A 345 -29.08 3.22 34.84
C ASN A 345 -28.10 2.21 35.48
N ASP A 346 -27.01 1.84 34.79
CA ASP A 346 -26.06 0.79 35.23
C ASP A 346 -24.60 1.26 35.22
N SER A 347 -24.36 2.56 35.45
CA SER A 347 -23.06 3.22 35.17
C SER A 347 -21.84 2.57 35.83
N LYS A 348 -22.00 1.94 37.01
CA LYS A 348 -20.90 1.24 37.70
C LYS A 348 -20.53 -0.08 37.01
N GLU A 349 -21.52 -0.88 36.61
CA GLU A 349 -21.27 -2.17 35.98
C GLU A 349 -20.72 -1.98 34.56
N THR A 350 -21.28 -1.05 33.80
CA THR A 350 -20.78 -0.72 32.45
C THR A 350 -19.36 -0.14 32.49
N PHE A 351 -19.04 0.68 33.49
CA PHE A 351 -17.69 1.19 33.68
C PHE A 351 -16.70 0.09 34.09
N HIS A 352 -17.09 -0.82 34.98
CA HIS A 352 -16.27 -1.98 35.31
C HIS A 352 -16.00 -2.87 34.09
N ARG A 353 -17.03 -3.10 33.26
CA ARG A 353 -16.88 -3.83 31.98
C ARG A 353 -15.87 -3.14 31.06
N PHE A 354 -15.98 -1.83 30.89
CA PHE A 354 -15.03 -1.03 30.11
C PHE A 354 -13.58 -1.19 30.63
N LEU A 355 -13.35 -1.11 31.94
CA LEU A 355 -12.02 -1.33 32.52
C LEU A 355 -11.48 -2.74 32.22
N LEU A 356 -12.32 -3.78 32.33
CA LEU A 356 -11.92 -5.14 31.96
C LEU A 356 -11.57 -5.25 30.47
N GLU A 357 -12.33 -4.61 29.59
CA GLU A 357 -12.05 -4.55 28.17
C GLU A 357 -10.72 -3.83 27.88
N MET A 358 -10.42 -2.73 28.58
CA MET A 358 -9.14 -2.02 28.49
C MET A 358 -7.96 -2.87 28.99
N LEU A 359 -8.14 -3.65 30.07
CA LEU A 359 -7.12 -4.59 30.55
C LEU A 359 -6.87 -5.72 29.54
N ILE A 360 -7.93 -6.25 28.93
CA ILE A 360 -7.83 -7.30 27.91
C ILE A 360 -7.13 -6.75 26.65
N PHE A 361 -7.52 -5.56 26.19
CA PHE A 361 -6.83 -4.84 25.12
C PHE A 361 -5.35 -4.62 25.47
N GLY A 362 -5.07 -4.12 26.67
CA GLY A 362 -3.71 -3.89 27.17
C GLY A 362 -2.88 -5.17 27.17
N SER A 363 -3.45 -6.31 27.54
CA SER A 363 -2.74 -7.60 27.52
C SER A 363 -2.31 -8.02 26.11
N GLY A 364 -3.14 -7.78 25.09
CA GLY A 364 -2.79 -8.04 23.69
C GLY A 364 -1.69 -7.10 23.18
N PHE A 365 -1.76 -5.81 23.56
CA PHE A 365 -0.73 -4.83 23.23
C PHE A 365 0.62 -5.16 23.87
N LEU A 366 0.61 -5.52 25.16
CA LEU A 366 1.80 -5.88 25.91
C LEU A 366 2.44 -7.17 25.38
N LEU A 367 1.65 -8.14 24.91
CA LEU A 367 2.16 -9.37 24.31
C LEU A 367 3.11 -9.09 23.14
N VAL A 368 2.73 -8.17 22.23
CA VAL A 368 3.55 -7.81 21.07
C VAL A 368 4.82 -7.09 21.50
N ASN A 369 4.71 -6.11 22.40
CA ASN A 369 5.88 -5.36 22.87
C ASN A 369 6.84 -6.25 23.67
N LEU A 370 6.32 -7.17 24.48
CA LEU A 370 7.13 -8.15 25.20
C LEU A 370 7.87 -9.09 24.25
N ALA A 371 7.26 -9.49 23.13
CA ALA A 371 7.94 -10.30 22.12
C ALA A 371 9.16 -9.58 21.55
N TRP A 372 9.07 -8.28 21.26
CA TRP A 372 10.20 -7.48 20.81
C TRP A 372 11.28 -7.32 21.88
N VAL A 373 10.87 -7.01 23.12
CA VAL A 373 11.81 -6.91 24.25
C VAL A 373 12.59 -8.21 24.43
N LEU A 374 11.92 -9.36 24.41
CA LEU A 374 12.57 -10.66 24.55
C LEU A 374 13.49 -10.99 23.37
N LEU A 375 13.10 -10.61 22.14
CA LEU A 375 13.92 -10.80 20.95
C LEU A 375 15.22 -10.01 21.04
N PHE A 376 15.15 -8.71 21.34
CA PHE A 376 16.34 -7.87 21.43
C PHE A 376 17.16 -8.11 22.69
N TYR A 377 16.54 -8.55 23.79
CA TYR A 377 17.26 -9.02 24.97
C TYR A 377 18.15 -10.22 24.64
N ARG A 378 17.61 -11.23 23.93
CA ARG A 378 18.38 -12.40 23.50
C ARG A 378 19.48 -12.08 22.51
N ALA A 379 19.27 -11.07 21.66
CA ALA A 379 20.26 -10.60 20.69
C ALA A 379 21.32 -9.67 21.30
N GLY A 380 21.22 -9.31 22.59
CA GLY A 380 22.12 -8.36 23.24
C GLY A 380 21.95 -6.91 22.75
N ALA A 381 20.83 -6.59 22.09
CA ALA A 381 20.55 -5.31 21.43
C ALA A 381 19.39 -4.54 22.08
N LEU A 382 18.96 -4.92 23.28
CA LEU A 382 17.79 -4.33 23.95
C LEU A 382 18.01 -2.84 24.26
N GLN A 383 19.22 -2.48 24.70
CA GLN A 383 19.56 -1.10 25.02
C GLN A 383 19.54 -0.24 23.74
N GLU A 384 20.20 -0.70 22.67
CA GLU A 384 20.24 -0.03 21.38
C GLU A 384 18.85 0.12 20.77
N TYR A 385 18.01 -0.91 20.88
CA TYR A 385 16.62 -0.86 20.46
C TYR A 385 15.83 0.22 21.22
N TRP A 386 15.94 0.24 22.54
CA TRP A 386 15.25 1.23 23.38
C TRP A 386 15.71 2.65 23.07
N ASP A 387 17.03 2.86 23.07
CA ASP A 387 17.64 4.18 22.87
C ASP A 387 17.35 4.73 21.47
N THR A 388 17.39 3.87 20.45
CA THR A 388 17.23 4.30 19.05
C THR A 388 15.77 4.39 18.62
N ALA A 389 14.92 3.40 18.94
CA ALA A 389 13.54 3.37 18.47
C ALA A 389 12.58 4.22 19.33
N PHE A 390 12.95 4.57 20.57
CA PHE A 390 12.09 5.34 21.48
C PHE A 390 12.74 6.63 21.97
N VAL A 391 13.92 6.56 22.61
CA VAL A 391 14.54 7.75 23.24
C VAL A 391 14.93 8.79 22.17
N TYR A 392 15.59 8.35 21.10
CA TYR A 392 16.02 9.21 20.00
C TYR A 392 14.85 9.93 19.33
N ASN A 393 13.67 9.31 19.25
CA ASN A 393 12.47 9.93 18.64
C ASN A 393 12.01 11.19 19.40
N PHE A 394 12.19 11.25 20.72
CA PHE A 394 11.91 12.47 21.49
C PHE A 394 12.88 13.59 21.11
N VAL A 395 14.18 13.30 20.99
CA VAL A 395 15.20 14.27 20.60
C VAL A 395 14.96 14.75 19.15
N TYR A 396 14.66 13.83 18.25
CA TYR A 396 14.37 14.13 16.86
C TYR A 396 13.15 15.03 16.69
N SER A 397 12.04 14.75 17.41
CA SER A 397 10.82 15.56 17.35
C SER A 397 10.96 16.98 17.91
N GLN A 398 11.93 17.23 18.79
CA GLN A 398 12.18 18.56 19.36
C GLN A 398 12.86 19.51 18.37
N LYS A 399 13.53 18.98 17.34
CA LYS A 399 14.25 19.77 16.33
C LYS A 399 13.44 20.07 15.06
N SER A 400 12.12 19.81 15.05
CA SER A 400 11.27 20.21 13.92
C SER A 400 11.39 21.71 13.68
N SER A 401 11.82 22.12 12.48
CA SER A 401 12.13 23.52 12.14
C SER A 401 10.91 24.45 12.16
N GLU A 402 9.72 23.88 12.00
CA GLU A 402 8.45 24.62 12.04
C GLU A 402 7.89 24.68 13.45
N SER A 403 7.27 25.82 13.80
CA SER A 403 6.48 25.89 15.02
C SER A 403 5.34 24.87 14.94
N ARG A 404 5.07 24.15 16.03
CA ARG A 404 4.01 23.13 16.03
C ARG A 404 2.69 23.68 15.51
N LEU A 405 2.33 24.92 15.85
CA LEU A 405 1.12 25.59 15.36
C LEU A 405 1.06 25.70 13.83
N ALA A 406 2.18 25.99 13.17
CA ALA A 406 2.27 26.00 11.70
C ALA A 406 2.11 24.58 11.12
N THR A 407 2.71 23.56 11.76
CA THR A 407 2.49 22.15 11.40
C THR A 407 1.02 21.76 11.55
N TRP A 408 0.33 22.19 12.61
CA TRP A 408 -1.11 21.93 12.77
C TRP A 408 -1.95 22.62 11.69
N GLY A 409 -1.66 23.88 11.37
CA GLY A 409 -2.35 24.61 10.30
C GLY A 409 -2.17 23.97 8.92
N THR A 410 -0.96 23.52 8.60
CA THR A 410 -0.69 22.79 7.36
C THR A 410 -1.32 21.40 7.35
N THR A 411 -1.37 20.71 8.49
CA THR A 411 -2.06 19.40 8.61
C THR A 411 -3.54 19.50 8.28
N LEU A 412 -4.21 20.52 8.84
CA LEU A 412 -5.65 20.75 8.63
C LEU A 412 -5.99 21.15 7.19
N THR A 413 -5.05 21.79 6.49
CA THR A 413 -5.26 22.27 5.11
C THR A 413 -4.72 21.31 4.05
N PHE A 414 -3.82 20.40 4.39
CA PHE A 414 -3.21 19.45 3.46
C PHE A 414 -4.23 18.48 2.86
N LEU A 415 -4.97 17.74 3.70
CA LEU A 415 -5.91 16.72 3.23
C LEU A 415 -7.02 17.31 2.32
N PRO A 416 -7.67 18.44 2.66
CA PRO A 416 -8.61 19.10 1.76
C PRO A 416 -7.97 19.69 0.50
N GLY A 417 -6.68 20.03 0.54
CA GLY A 417 -5.93 20.58 -0.59
C GLY A 417 -5.55 19.54 -1.66
N ILE A 418 -5.66 18.24 -1.37
CA ILE A 418 -5.28 17.16 -2.30
C ILE A 418 -6.27 17.02 -3.46
N SER A 419 -7.57 16.97 -3.16
CA SER A 419 -8.61 16.79 -4.17
C SER A 419 -9.95 17.35 -3.68
N LEU A 420 -10.82 17.67 -4.64
CA LEU A 420 -12.18 18.09 -4.31
C LEU A 420 -12.96 16.97 -3.59
N PHE A 421 -12.67 15.70 -3.89
CA PHE A 421 -13.25 14.56 -3.16
C PHE A 421 -12.92 14.60 -1.66
N LEU A 422 -11.66 14.79 -1.30
CA LEU A 422 -11.23 14.85 0.11
C LEU A 422 -11.69 16.15 0.80
N LEU A 423 -11.74 17.27 0.07
CA LEU A 423 -12.36 18.50 0.57
C LEU A 423 -13.84 18.27 0.90
N LEU A 424 -14.60 17.62 0.02
CA LEU A 424 -16.01 17.32 0.24
C LEU A 424 -16.21 16.39 1.44
N ALA A 425 -15.35 15.37 1.61
CA ALA A 425 -15.36 14.51 2.79
C ALA A 425 -15.08 15.30 4.08
N PHE A 426 -14.12 16.22 4.03
CA PHE A 426 -13.77 17.10 5.15
C PHE A 426 -14.91 18.07 5.50
N LEU A 427 -15.54 18.71 4.51
CA LEU A 427 -16.71 19.57 4.74
C LEU A 427 -17.91 18.79 5.28
N ASN A 428 -18.08 17.53 4.84
CA ASN A 428 -19.13 16.66 5.37
C ASN A 428 -18.91 16.27 6.84
N TRP A 429 -17.72 16.46 7.40
CA TRP A 429 -17.50 16.32 8.84
C TRP A 429 -18.43 17.28 9.62
N PHE A 430 -18.50 18.55 9.21
CA PHE A 430 -19.38 19.53 9.84
C PHE A 430 -20.86 19.20 9.63
N ALA A 431 -21.24 18.80 8.41
CA ALA A 431 -22.62 18.42 8.11
C ALA A 431 -23.07 17.19 8.93
N SER A 432 -22.20 16.19 9.07
CA SER A 432 -22.44 14.99 9.87
C SER A 432 -22.56 15.32 11.36
N MET A 433 -21.76 16.25 11.86
CA MET A 433 -21.89 16.75 13.23
C MET A 433 -23.24 17.46 13.44
N THR A 434 -23.64 18.32 12.49
CA THR A 434 -24.93 19.02 12.59
C THR A 434 -26.12 18.05 12.55
N ASP A 435 -26.07 16.99 11.74
CA ASP A 435 -27.11 15.95 11.69
C ASP A 435 -27.29 15.28 13.06
N LEU A 436 -26.20 14.91 13.73
CA LEU A 436 -26.28 14.31 15.07
C LEU A 436 -26.85 15.28 16.12
N VAL A 437 -26.49 16.57 16.04
CA VAL A 437 -27.01 17.60 16.95
C VAL A 437 -28.51 17.83 16.72
N ILE A 438 -28.97 17.84 15.46
CA ILE A 438 -30.40 17.98 15.12
C ILE A 438 -31.19 16.80 15.69
N ARG A 439 -30.75 15.56 15.47
CA ARG A 439 -31.42 14.36 16.03
C ARG A 439 -31.54 14.41 17.54
N TYR A 440 -30.49 14.87 18.22
CA TYR A 440 -30.55 15.05 19.68
C TYR A 440 -31.56 16.13 20.09
N ARG A 441 -31.65 17.24 19.35
CA ARG A 441 -32.62 18.31 19.59
C ARG A 441 -34.06 17.93 19.26
N GLU A 442 -34.27 16.98 18.35
CA GLU A 442 -35.59 16.40 18.03
C GLU A 442 -36.16 15.50 19.16
N GLY A 443 -35.45 15.40 20.29
CA GLY A 443 -35.93 14.72 21.50
C GLY A 443 -35.45 13.27 21.62
N HIS A 444 -34.62 12.79 20.69
CA HIS A 444 -34.00 11.48 20.85
C HIS A 444 -32.97 11.49 21.99
N PRO A 445 -33.04 10.57 22.95
CA PRO A 445 -32.05 10.49 24.01
C PRO A 445 -30.67 10.22 23.42
N TRP A 446 -29.64 10.89 23.95
CA TRP A 446 -28.26 10.81 23.43
C TRP A 446 -27.74 9.37 23.26
N ARG A 447 -28.15 8.47 24.16
CA ARG A 447 -27.85 7.04 24.08
C ARG A 447 -28.35 6.39 22.79
N GLU A 448 -29.56 6.73 22.35
CA GLU A 448 -30.12 6.19 21.10
C GLU A 448 -29.40 6.78 19.89
N VAL A 449 -29.09 8.08 19.92
CA VAL A 449 -28.31 8.75 18.86
C VAL A 449 -26.96 8.07 18.68
N ILE A 450 -26.22 7.80 19.76
CA ILE A 450 -24.94 7.06 19.70
C ILE A 450 -25.15 5.66 19.12
N ARG A 451 -26.13 4.90 19.64
CA ARG A 451 -26.37 3.51 19.25
C ARG A 451 -26.70 3.37 17.76
N MET A 452 -27.48 4.30 17.21
CA MET A 452 -27.90 4.25 15.81
C MET A 452 -26.83 4.73 14.83
N ASN A 453 -25.89 5.56 15.29
CA ASN A 453 -24.95 6.26 14.42
C ASN A 453 -23.47 5.95 14.75
N GLN A 454 -23.17 4.77 15.29
CA GLN A 454 -21.81 4.40 15.73
C GLN A 454 -20.75 4.58 14.62
N LEU A 455 -21.06 4.20 13.38
CA LEU A 455 -20.12 4.35 12.26
C LEU A 455 -19.85 5.83 11.92
N GLN A 456 -20.89 6.66 11.95
CA GLN A 456 -20.78 8.11 11.71
C GLN A 456 -19.99 8.78 12.83
N LEU A 457 -20.33 8.46 14.09
CA LEU A 457 -19.66 8.99 15.26
C LEU A 457 -18.20 8.56 15.32
N LEU A 458 -17.89 7.31 14.96
CA LEU A 458 -16.50 6.86 14.84
C LEU A 458 -15.76 7.69 13.80
N ALA A 459 -16.31 7.93 12.60
CA ALA A 459 -15.63 8.71 11.58
C ALA A 459 -15.41 10.18 12.01
N LEU A 460 -16.37 10.76 12.76
CA LEU A 460 -16.25 12.10 13.34
C LEU A 460 -15.14 12.21 14.37
N ILE A 461 -14.87 11.15 15.14
CA ILE A 461 -13.77 11.09 16.12
C ILE A 461 -12.46 10.74 15.42
N TRP A 462 -12.50 9.78 14.51
CA TRP A 462 -11.33 9.13 13.92
C TRP A 462 -10.53 10.07 13.01
N LEU A 463 -11.20 10.86 12.17
CA LEU A 463 -10.48 11.80 11.29
C LEU A 463 -9.67 12.85 12.09
N PRO A 464 -10.24 13.58 13.07
CA PRO A 464 -9.46 14.50 13.91
C PRO A 464 -8.33 13.83 14.69
N VAL A 465 -8.55 12.62 15.20
CA VAL A 465 -7.51 11.87 15.89
C VAL A 465 -6.37 11.52 14.94
N GLU A 466 -6.63 11.00 13.74
CA GLU A 466 -5.57 10.70 12.76
C GLU A 466 -4.83 11.96 12.31
N LEU A 467 -5.52 13.07 12.09
CA LEU A 467 -4.88 14.35 11.78
C LEU A 467 -3.97 14.82 12.94
N ALA A 468 -4.43 14.69 14.18
CA ALA A 468 -3.62 15.00 15.37
C ALA A 468 -2.37 14.11 15.47
N MET A 469 -2.53 12.82 15.21
CA MET A 469 -1.45 11.84 15.24
C MET A 469 -0.45 12.05 14.09
N ALA A 470 -0.91 12.45 12.90
CA ALA A 470 -0.06 12.81 11.77
C ALA A 470 0.80 14.05 12.09
N GLY A 471 0.22 15.07 12.73
CA GLY A 471 0.93 16.31 13.07
C GLY A 471 1.83 16.25 14.32
N ILE A 472 1.76 15.18 15.13
CA ILE A 472 2.41 15.13 16.45
C ILE A 472 3.94 15.25 16.39
N SER A 473 4.57 14.81 15.29
CA SER A 473 6.02 14.85 15.13
C SER A 473 6.55 16.23 14.74
N GLY A 474 5.67 17.22 14.49
CA GLY A 474 6.07 18.53 14.00
C GLY A 474 6.43 18.57 12.51
N MET A 475 6.24 17.48 11.77
CA MET A 475 6.58 17.36 10.35
C MET A 475 5.38 16.82 9.56
N ASN A 476 5.13 17.37 8.36
CA ASN A 476 4.00 16.99 7.52
C ASN A 476 4.48 16.37 6.20
N TYR A 477 4.90 15.11 6.26
CA TYR A 477 5.14 14.33 5.06
C TYR A 477 3.81 13.85 4.47
N GLN A 478 3.75 13.75 3.14
CA GLN A 478 2.50 13.39 2.44
C GLN A 478 1.98 12.02 2.87
N HIS A 479 2.87 11.04 3.04
CA HIS A 479 2.51 9.68 3.43
C HIS A 479 1.91 9.57 4.85
N TYR A 480 2.06 10.58 5.73
CA TYR A 480 1.43 10.58 7.06
C TYR A 480 -0.10 10.60 6.98
N PHE A 481 -0.65 11.10 5.88
CA PHE A 481 -2.09 11.22 5.66
C PHE A 481 -2.74 9.95 5.09
N ILE A 482 -1.96 8.87 4.84
CA ILE A 482 -2.49 7.56 4.40
C ILE A 482 -3.58 7.07 5.36
N LEU A 483 -3.37 7.23 6.67
CA LEU A 483 -4.29 6.77 7.72
C LEU A 483 -5.54 7.66 7.85
N CYS A 484 -5.56 8.86 7.24
CA CYS A 484 -6.74 9.72 7.19
C CYS A 484 -7.75 9.29 6.10
N ILE A 485 -7.33 8.47 5.14
CA ILE A 485 -8.18 8.05 4.01
C ILE A 485 -9.40 7.22 4.46
N PRO A 486 -9.28 6.21 5.34
CA PRO A 486 -10.44 5.44 5.78
C PRO A 486 -11.56 6.26 6.47
N PRO A 487 -11.30 7.13 7.46
CA PRO A 487 -12.38 7.93 8.04
C PRO A 487 -12.93 8.96 7.04
N ALA A 488 -12.10 9.53 6.16
CA ALA A 488 -12.57 10.38 5.06
C ALA A 488 -13.48 9.61 4.08
N CYS A 489 -13.17 8.35 3.78
CA CYS A 489 -14.00 7.47 2.96
C CYS A 489 -15.38 7.23 3.59
N ILE A 490 -15.45 7.02 4.91
CA ILE A 490 -16.73 6.89 5.63
C ILE A 490 -17.54 8.19 5.52
N LEU A 491 -16.91 9.35 5.74
CA LEU A 491 -17.58 10.65 5.61
C LEU A 491 -18.04 10.93 4.17
N ALA A 492 -17.26 10.55 3.17
CA ALA A 492 -17.65 10.63 1.77
C ALA A 492 -18.87 9.74 1.45
N ALA A 493 -18.97 8.56 2.07
CA ALA A 493 -20.12 7.69 1.93
C ALA A 493 -21.40 8.30 2.53
N PHE A 494 -21.30 8.94 3.71
CA PHE A 494 -22.41 9.70 4.28
C PHE A 494 -22.84 10.86 3.38
N LEU A 495 -21.88 11.66 2.90
CA LEU A 495 -22.17 12.76 1.97
C LEU A 495 -22.92 12.26 0.73
N ALA A 496 -22.40 11.21 0.11
CA ALA A 496 -22.95 10.65 -1.11
C ALA A 496 -24.35 10.06 -0.90
N GLN A 497 -24.62 9.48 0.28
CA GLN A 497 -25.96 9.04 0.65
C GLN A 497 -26.92 10.24 0.79
N SER A 498 -26.52 11.31 1.50
CA SER A 498 -27.33 12.53 1.64
C SER A 498 -27.62 13.18 0.29
N LEU A 499 -26.62 13.29 -0.59
CA LEU A 499 -26.81 13.83 -1.94
C LEU A 499 -27.76 12.97 -2.79
N LYS A 500 -27.67 11.64 -2.66
CA LYS A 500 -28.58 10.72 -3.35
C LYS A 500 -30.04 10.93 -2.91
N GLU A 501 -30.26 11.15 -1.62
CA GLU A 501 -31.59 11.43 -1.07
C GLU A 501 -32.13 12.77 -1.58
N ILE A 502 -31.30 13.83 -1.57
CA ILE A 502 -31.65 15.15 -2.10
C ILE A 502 -32.02 15.07 -3.59
N PHE A 503 -31.18 14.45 -4.43
CA PHE A 503 -31.49 14.30 -5.86
C PHE A 503 -32.70 13.37 -6.11
N GLY A 504 -32.98 12.46 -5.17
CA GLY A 504 -34.14 11.57 -5.21
C GLY A 504 -35.49 12.28 -5.09
N ILE A 505 -35.54 13.51 -4.57
CA ILE A 505 -36.77 14.30 -4.42
C ILE A 505 -37.39 14.64 -5.79
N GLY A 506 -36.58 14.77 -6.84
CA GLY A 506 -37.03 15.10 -8.20
C GLY A 506 -36.69 14.07 -9.28
N MET A 507 -35.96 13.00 -8.95
CA MET A 507 -35.44 12.05 -9.93
C MET A 507 -35.56 10.60 -9.44
N ARG A 508 -35.66 9.65 -10.40
CA ARG A 508 -35.58 8.22 -10.07
C ARG A 508 -34.26 7.92 -9.35
N SER A 509 -34.31 7.03 -8.35
CA SER A 509 -33.14 6.65 -7.52
C SER A 509 -31.91 6.23 -8.33
N THR A 510 -32.10 5.59 -9.50
CA THR A 510 -31.01 5.23 -10.41
C THR A 510 -30.31 6.44 -11.03
N ARG A 511 -31.07 7.49 -11.40
CA ARG A 511 -30.50 8.75 -11.92
C ARG A 511 -29.82 9.55 -10.80
N ALA A 512 -30.40 9.57 -9.61
CA ALA A 512 -29.77 10.17 -8.43
C ALA A 512 -28.41 9.52 -8.13
N MET A 513 -28.35 8.18 -8.15
CA MET A 513 -27.09 7.44 -7.99
C MET A 513 -26.09 7.75 -9.11
N ALA A 514 -26.53 7.85 -10.36
CA ALA A 514 -25.67 8.22 -11.48
C ALA A 514 -25.10 9.64 -11.32
N ALA A 515 -25.92 10.60 -10.87
CA ALA A 515 -25.49 11.98 -10.59
C ALA A 515 -24.44 12.04 -9.47
N VAL A 516 -24.68 11.33 -8.36
CA VAL A 516 -23.70 11.22 -7.26
C VAL A 516 -22.42 10.56 -7.76
N SER A 517 -22.52 9.50 -8.56
CA SER A 517 -21.36 8.81 -9.11
C SER A 517 -20.53 9.73 -10.01
N LEU A 518 -21.20 10.48 -10.88
CA LEU A 518 -20.56 11.46 -11.74
C LEU A 518 -19.85 12.54 -10.92
N LEU A 519 -20.51 13.09 -9.89
CA LEU A 519 -19.93 14.09 -9.00
C LEU A 519 -18.66 13.60 -8.30
N LEU A 520 -18.68 12.39 -7.75
CA LEU A 520 -17.52 11.82 -7.06
C LEU A 520 -16.37 11.57 -8.05
N ILE A 521 -16.66 11.06 -9.24
CA ILE A 521 -15.67 10.84 -10.30
C ILE A 521 -15.08 12.17 -10.78
N THR A 522 -15.90 13.19 -11.04
CA THR A 522 -15.41 14.50 -11.50
C THR A 522 -14.60 15.21 -10.43
N SER A 523 -14.98 15.08 -9.15
CA SER A 523 -14.20 15.60 -8.02
C SER A 523 -12.81 14.93 -7.84
N SER A 524 -12.60 13.81 -8.53
CA SER A 524 -11.35 13.03 -8.53
C SER A 524 -10.52 13.22 -9.81
N LEU A 525 -10.96 14.03 -10.78
CA LEU A 525 -10.21 14.31 -12.03
C LEU A 525 -8.77 14.83 -11.82
N PRO A 526 -8.44 15.59 -10.76
CA PRO A 526 -7.07 15.97 -10.45
C PRO A 526 -6.09 14.79 -10.26
N LEU A 527 -6.57 13.54 -10.13
CA LEU A 527 -5.70 12.36 -10.08
C LEU A 527 -5.07 12.01 -11.43
N SER A 528 -5.71 12.38 -12.55
CA SER A 528 -5.26 12.00 -13.88
C SER A 528 -3.82 12.43 -14.24
N PRO A 529 -3.35 13.67 -13.97
CA PRO A 529 -1.95 14.04 -14.17
C PRO A 529 -1.00 13.24 -13.29
N LEU A 530 -1.38 12.92 -12.04
CA LEU A 530 -0.54 12.14 -11.11
C LEU A 530 -0.33 10.71 -11.60
N PHE A 531 -1.40 10.06 -12.05
CA PHE A 531 -1.29 8.75 -12.68
C PHE A 531 -0.46 8.83 -13.96
N ARG A 532 -0.64 9.86 -14.80
CA ARG A 532 0.18 10.02 -16.00
C ARG A 532 1.67 10.14 -15.65
N GLU A 533 2.02 11.00 -14.71
CA GLU A 533 3.39 11.24 -14.24
C GLU A 533 4.01 9.97 -13.63
N SER A 534 3.28 9.28 -12.75
CA SER A 534 3.79 8.08 -12.07
C SER A 534 4.08 6.92 -13.03
N TYR A 535 3.42 6.90 -14.19
CA TYR A 535 3.61 5.91 -15.24
C TYR A 535 4.53 6.38 -16.40
N GLN A 536 5.11 7.58 -16.33
CA GLN A 536 6.12 8.02 -17.30
C GLN A 536 7.44 7.25 -17.15
N THR A 537 8.24 7.24 -18.21
CA THR A 537 9.59 6.66 -18.22
C THR A 537 10.47 7.26 -17.14
N ARG A 538 11.28 6.42 -16.49
CA ARG A 538 12.21 6.89 -15.46
C ARG A 538 13.57 7.14 -16.09
N ASN A 539 14.06 8.37 -15.96
CA ASN A 539 15.43 8.69 -16.33
C ASN A 539 16.42 8.05 -15.33
N PRO A 540 17.62 7.65 -15.77
CA PRO A 540 18.66 7.22 -14.85
C PRO A 540 18.97 8.33 -13.84
N SER A 541 18.89 8.01 -12.55
CA SER A 541 19.30 8.87 -11.44
C SER A 541 20.73 8.51 -11.00
N ALA A 542 21.34 9.36 -10.18
CA ALA A 542 22.61 9.03 -9.55
C ALA A 542 22.54 7.73 -8.72
N MET A 543 21.39 7.40 -8.12
CA MET A 543 21.16 6.11 -7.45
C MET A 543 21.36 4.92 -8.38
N THR A 544 20.71 4.95 -9.56
CA THR A 544 20.78 3.86 -10.54
C THR A 544 22.16 3.75 -11.16
N LYS A 545 22.79 4.87 -11.53
CA LYS A 545 24.15 4.89 -12.08
C LYS A 545 25.19 4.44 -11.05
N THR A 546 24.98 4.73 -9.77
CA THR A 546 25.84 4.24 -8.69
C THR A 546 25.70 2.75 -8.50
N ALA A 547 24.49 2.20 -8.60
CA ALA A 547 24.31 0.76 -8.55
C ALA A 547 25.09 0.07 -9.68
N ASP A 548 24.99 0.59 -10.92
CA ASP A 548 25.75 0.09 -12.08
C ASP A 548 27.26 0.19 -11.84
N PHE A 549 27.76 1.38 -11.43
CA PHE A 549 29.16 1.60 -11.10
C PHE A 549 29.69 0.59 -10.07
N LEU A 550 28.95 0.38 -8.97
CA LEU A 550 29.37 -0.56 -7.94
C LEU A 550 29.39 -1.99 -8.48
N ILE A 551 28.39 -2.41 -9.28
CA ILE A 551 28.33 -3.75 -9.90
C ILE A 551 29.57 -3.99 -10.78
N GLU A 552 30.00 -2.97 -11.53
CA GLU A 552 31.13 -3.09 -12.46
C GLU A 552 32.50 -3.05 -11.77
N ASN A 553 32.62 -2.35 -10.63
CA ASN A 553 33.92 -2.04 -10.02
C ASN A 553 34.18 -2.76 -8.68
N THR A 554 33.26 -3.56 -8.16
CA THR A 554 33.42 -4.23 -6.85
C THR A 554 32.81 -5.62 -6.83
N ASN A 555 33.32 -6.49 -5.95
CA ASN A 555 32.72 -7.78 -5.64
C ASN A 555 31.51 -7.62 -4.71
N GLU A 556 30.70 -8.68 -4.59
CA GLU A 556 29.48 -8.66 -3.76
C GLU A 556 29.75 -8.44 -2.26
N ASN A 557 30.92 -8.86 -1.78
CA ASN A 557 31.30 -8.78 -0.37
C ASN A 557 32.18 -7.58 -0.05
N ASP A 558 32.55 -6.76 -1.05
CA ASP A 558 33.39 -5.60 -0.81
C ASP A 558 32.59 -4.56 -0.01
N PRO A 559 33.13 -4.05 1.13
CA PRO A 559 32.46 -3.03 1.91
C PRO A 559 32.43 -1.72 1.12
N ILE A 560 31.27 -1.06 1.10
CA ILE A 560 31.08 0.25 0.44
C ILE A 560 30.48 1.21 1.45
N GLN A 561 30.96 2.45 1.48
CA GLN A 561 30.34 3.48 2.30
C GLN A 561 29.59 4.50 1.43
N LEU A 562 28.27 4.53 1.55
CA LEU A 562 27.48 5.63 1.03
C LEU A 562 27.52 6.76 2.06
N TRP A 563 28.07 7.91 1.67
CA TRP A 563 28.23 9.08 2.52
C TRP A 563 27.22 10.14 2.11
N GLY A 564 26.00 10.02 2.62
CA GLY A 564 24.90 10.85 2.19
C GLY A 564 23.56 10.46 2.79
N GLY A 565 22.49 10.96 2.19
CA GLY A 565 21.12 10.61 2.55
C GLY A 565 20.55 9.44 1.77
N SER A 566 21.07 9.08 0.59
CA SER A 566 20.50 7.97 -0.18
C SER A 566 21.18 6.64 0.16
N VAL A 567 20.37 5.60 0.39
CA VAL A 567 20.86 4.23 0.64
C VAL A 567 20.33 3.21 -0.37
N ALA A 568 19.57 3.67 -1.37
CA ALA A 568 19.04 2.83 -2.45
C ALA A 568 20.12 1.99 -3.18
N PRO A 569 21.34 2.51 -3.47
CA PRO A 569 22.38 1.71 -4.12
C PRO A 569 22.76 0.44 -3.33
N TYR A 570 22.74 0.46 -1.99
CA TYR A 570 22.98 -0.77 -1.22
C TYR A 570 21.93 -1.83 -1.55
N VAL A 571 20.66 -1.43 -1.56
CA VAL A 571 19.54 -2.33 -1.81
C VAL A 571 19.60 -2.91 -3.22
N MET A 572 19.86 -2.05 -4.21
CA MET A 572 19.93 -2.42 -5.62
C MET A 572 21.08 -3.36 -5.94
N THR A 573 22.14 -3.33 -5.14
CA THR A 573 23.36 -4.10 -5.36
C THR A 573 23.59 -5.21 -4.35
N ASN A 574 22.72 -5.31 -3.33
CA ASN A 574 22.87 -6.20 -2.19
C ASN A 574 24.22 -6.05 -1.43
N ARG A 575 24.82 -4.86 -1.48
CA ARG A 575 26.08 -4.54 -0.78
C ARG A 575 25.82 -4.09 0.65
N SER A 576 26.84 -4.14 1.50
CA SER A 576 26.73 -3.79 2.92
C SER A 576 27.66 -2.64 3.27
N SER A 577 27.21 -1.79 4.19
CA SER A 577 28.06 -0.79 4.81
C SER A 577 29.04 -1.46 5.78
N PRO A 578 30.28 -0.94 5.89
CA PRO A 578 31.23 -1.39 6.91
C PRO A 578 30.80 -1.01 8.33
N SER A 579 29.91 -0.03 8.49
CA SER A 579 29.42 0.45 9.79
C SER A 579 27.92 0.25 9.94
N ARG A 580 27.47 0.18 11.19
CA ARG A 580 26.03 0.28 11.50
C ARG A 580 25.42 1.61 11.06
N TYR A 581 26.23 2.65 10.88
CA TYR A 581 25.81 3.97 10.37
C TYR A 581 25.86 4.02 8.83
N PHE A 582 25.15 3.09 8.19
CA PHE A 582 25.04 3.00 6.74
C PHE A 582 24.39 4.24 6.11
N ASN A 583 23.50 4.90 6.84
CA ASN A 583 23.01 6.24 6.55
C ASN A 583 23.77 7.21 7.46
N VAL A 584 24.64 8.03 6.88
CA VAL A 584 25.53 8.94 7.64
C VAL A 584 24.76 10.19 8.09
N ARG A 585 23.67 10.57 7.40
CA ARG A 585 22.94 11.82 7.67
C ARG A 585 22.49 12.01 9.13
N PRO A 586 22.00 11.00 9.87
CA PRO A 586 21.68 11.11 11.29
C PRO A 586 22.87 11.54 12.17
N LEU A 587 24.11 11.19 11.81
CA LEU A 587 25.33 11.61 12.54
C LEU A 587 25.55 13.13 12.49
N TYR A 588 24.90 13.81 11.56
CA TYR A 588 24.99 15.27 11.35
C TYR A 588 23.82 16.04 11.97
N LEU A 589 22.61 15.47 11.93
CA LEU A 589 21.38 16.22 12.20
C LEU A 589 21.16 16.56 13.68
N ILE A 590 21.68 15.74 14.61
CA ILE A 590 21.41 15.90 16.04
C ILE A 590 22.69 16.24 16.80
N SER A 591 23.03 17.54 16.79
CA SER A 591 24.01 18.08 17.75
C SER A 591 23.64 17.74 19.20
N GLY A 592 24.59 17.14 19.92
CA GLY A 592 24.57 16.94 21.38
C GLY A 592 24.06 15.59 21.91
N TYR A 593 23.38 14.75 21.12
CA TYR A 593 22.93 13.43 21.59
C TYR A 593 23.84 12.32 21.05
N LEU A 594 24.73 11.78 21.90
CA LEU A 594 25.67 10.69 21.61
C LEU A 594 26.60 10.90 20.41
N GLN A 595 26.57 12.08 19.78
CA GLN A 595 27.21 12.34 18.49
C GLN A 595 28.72 12.02 18.50
N GLU A 596 29.45 12.41 19.55
CA GLU A 596 30.88 12.10 19.67
C GLU A 596 31.14 10.59 19.70
N GLU A 597 30.39 9.83 20.49
CA GLU A 597 30.52 8.36 20.56
C GLU A 597 30.10 7.69 19.26
N GLN A 598 29.08 8.21 18.57
CA GLN A 598 28.66 7.69 17.27
C GLN A 598 29.74 7.92 16.19
N TRP A 599 30.39 9.09 16.16
CA TRP A 599 31.50 9.37 15.24
C TRP A 599 32.74 8.53 15.57
N LYS A 600 33.07 8.33 16.85
CA LYS A 600 34.14 7.42 17.27
C LYS A 600 33.87 5.98 16.83
N GLN A 601 32.65 5.48 17.04
CA GLN A 601 32.26 4.15 16.59
C GLN A 601 32.31 4.03 15.06
N PHE A 602 31.80 5.03 14.35
CA PHE A 602 31.83 5.06 12.89
C PHE A 602 33.26 5.01 12.34
N LEU A 603 34.18 5.79 12.92
CA LEU A 603 35.60 5.72 12.58
C LEU A 603 36.20 4.34 12.86
N SER A 604 35.92 3.78 14.05
CA SER A 604 36.39 2.45 14.42
C SER A 604 35.94 1.39 13.41
N ASP A 605 34.68 1.44 12.97
CA ASP A 605 34.13 0.51 11.98
C ASP A 605 34.84 0.65 10.62
N LEU A 606 35.09 1.89 10.17
CA LEU A 606 35.83 2.17 8.93
C LEU A 606 37.29 1.71 9.01
N MET A 607 37.94 1.79 10.17
CA MET A 607 39.31 1.31 10.34
C MET A 607 39.39 -0.22 10.32
N VAL A 608 38.41 -0.90 10.91
CA VAL A 608 38.35 -2.37 10.96
C VAL A 608 38.00 -2.97 9.61
N SER A 609 37.06 -2.36 8.88
CA SER A 609 36.59 -2.81 7.58
C SER A 609 36.60 -1.65 6.57
N PRO A 610 37.78 -1.20 6.11
CA PRO A 610 37.89 -0.03 5.24
C PRO A 610 37.14 -0.26 3.92
N PRO A 611 36.19 0.63 3.55
CA PRO A 611 35.44 0.49 2.31
C PRO A 611 36.34 0.64 1.09
N GLU A 612 36.05 -0.08 0.02
CA GLU A 612 36.78 0.06 -1.26
C GLU A 612 36.47 1.42 -1.89
N TYR A 613 35.18 1.78 -1.87
CA TYR A 613 34.69 3.07 -2.35
C TYR A 613 33.85 3.78 -1.30
N ILE A 614 34.01 5.10 -1.27
CA ILE A 614 33.11 6.03 -0.59
C ILE A 614 32.36 6.82 -1.65
N ILE A 615 31.04 6.65 -1.69
CA ILE A 615 30.17 7.40 -2.58
C ILE A 615 29.63 8.60 -1.80
N TYR A 616 30.23 9.75 -2.03
CA TYR A 616 29.90 11.00 -1.36
C TYR A 616 28.78 11.75 -2.08
N MET A 617 27.74 12.10 -1.32
CA MET A 617 26.56 12.83 -1.81
C MET A 617 26.56 14.22 -1.20
N HIS A 618 26.53 15.24 -2.04
CA HIS A 618 26.40 16.61 -1.55
C HIS A 618 25.02 16.84 -0.93
N ASP A 619 24.98 17.23 0.35
CA ASP A 619 23.78 17.58 1.09
C ASP A 619 24.08 18.80 1.98
N ARG A 620 23.09 19.69 2.15
CA ARG A 620 23.18 20.86 3.03
C ARG A 620 23.52 20.53 4.48
N PHE A 621 23.28 19.30 4.93
CA PHE A 621 23.54 18.85 6.29
C PHE A 621 24.94 18.25 6.50
N ILE A 622 25.68 17.97 5.44
CA ILE A 622 26.96 17.26 5.48
C ILE A 622 28.12 18.24 5.18
N ASN A 623 29.31 17.99 5.74
CA ASN A 623 30.50 18.80 5.45
C ASN A 623 30.80 18.79 3.94
N PRO A 624 30.90 19.94 3.26
CA PRO A 624 31.23 19.97 1.85
C PRO A 624 32.65 19.44 1.62
N VAL A 625 32.78 18.46 0.73
CA VAL A 625 34.05 17.87 0.30
C VAL A 625 34.34 18.28 -1.16
N PRO A 626 35.45 18.99 -1.44
CA PRO A 626 35.81 19.36 -2.81
C PRO A 626 36.13 18.17 -3.71
N LYS A 627 35.81 18.27 -5.00
CA LYS A 627 36.11 17.26 -6.04
C LYS A 627 37.55 17.37 -6.56
N ILE A 628 38.50 17.19 -5.64
CA ILE A 628 39.94 17.13 -5.95
C ILE A 628 40.53 15.89 -5.29
N ALA A 629 41.71 15.45 -5.74
CA ALA A 629 42.35 14.23 -5.23
C ALA A 629 42.32 14.13 -3.70
N ASN A 630 42.70 15.20 -2.99
CA ASN A 630 42.72 15.26 -1.52
C ASN A 630 41.46 15.92 -0.91
N GLY A 631 40.28 15.71 -1.50
CA GLY A 631 39.05 16.40 -1.13
C GLY A 631 38.72 16.35 0.37
N PHE A 632 38.84 15.18 1.01
CA PHE A 632 38.56 15.04 2.45
C PHE A 632 39.48 15.87 3.34
N CYS A 633 40.71 16.16 2.90
CA CYS A 633 41.65 17.03 3.62
C CYS A 633 41.22 18.50 3.63
N LEU A 634 40.38 18.90 2.67
CA LEU A 634 39.87 20.27 2.51
C LEU A 634 38.37 20.34 2.82
N ALA A 635 37.84 19.37 3.58
CA ALA A 635 36.43 19.36 3.95
C ALA A 635 36.09 20.60 4.80
N GLY A 636 35.03 21.31 4.44
CA GLY A 636 34.60 22.52 5.13
C GLY A 636 33.84 22.22 6.43
N ASN A 637 33.96 23.10 7.43
CA ASN A 637 33.16 23.06 8.67
C ASN A 637 33.30 21.80 9.53
N VAL A 638 34.46 21.12 9.50
CA VAL A 638 34.70 19.90 10.30
C VAL A 638 34.86 20.24 11.79
N THR A 639 33.97 19.69 12.61
CA THR A 639 34.00 19.86 14.08
C THR A 639 35.06 18.97 14.74
N ASP A 640 35.42 19.26 15.99
CA ASP A 640 36.49 18.53 16.68
C ASP A 640 36.22 17.02 16.82
N TYR A 641 34.97 16.64 17.11
CA TYR A 641 34.58 15.22 17.23
C TYR A 641 34.51 14.49 15.87
N GLN A 642 34.46 15.22 14.74
CA GLN A 642 34.53 14.66 13.39
C GLN A 642 35.96 14.55 12.87
N ARG A 643 36.88 15.35 13.43
CA ARG A 643 38.21 15.58 12.85
C ARG A 643 38.99 14.29 12.64
N ALA A 644 39.03 13.41 13.64
CA ALA A 644 39.70 12.13 13.52
C ALA A 644 39.17 11.26 12.35
N THR A 645 37.87 11.35 12.05
CA THR A 645 37.31 10.64 10.90
C THR A 645 37.74 11.26 9.59
N PHE A 646 37.69 12.59 9.47
CA PHE A 646 38.13 13.29 8.27
C PHE A 646 39.63 13.17 8.02
N ASP A 647 40.46 13.14 9.07
CA ASP A 647 41.90 12.91 8.96
C ASP A 647 42.18 11.51 8.41
N PHE A 648 41.51 10.47 8.95
CA PHE A 648 41.58 9.12 8.41
C PHE A 648 41.18 9.06 6.93
N LEU A 649 40.07 9.73 6.56
CA LEU A 649 39.62 9.77 5.17
C LEU A 649 40.59 10.53 4.25
N CYS A 650 41.14 11.64 4.74
CA CYS A 650 42.15 12.44 4.05
C CYS A 650 43.41 11.63 3.75
N GLU A 651 43.86 10.79 4.68
CA GLU A 651 45.04 9.96 4.48
C GLU A 651 44.78 8.81 3.49
N ASN A 652 43.60 8.18 3.58
CA ASN A 652 43.34 6.87 2.96
C ASN A 652 42.47 6.90 1.69
N TYR A 653 41.84 8.01 1.32
CA TYR A 653 40.91 8.06 0.17
C TYR A 653 41.20 9.21 -0.78
N ARG A 654 41.03 8.99 -2.09
CA ARG A 654 41.21 10.01 -3.13
C ARG A 654 40.00 10.10 -4.04
N PHE A 655 39.68 11.31 -4.50
CA PHE A 655 38.64 11.50 -5.52
C PHE A 655 39.04 10.80 -6.82
N GLN A 656 38.12 10.01 -7.38
CA GLN A 656 38.29 9.29 -8.64
C GLN A 656 37.46 9.93 -9.75
N GLU A 657 36.14 9.98 -9.58
CA GLU A 657 35.22 10.43 -10.63
C GLU A 657 33.89 10.93 -10.06
N SER A 658 33.08 11.55 -10.93
CA SER A 658 31.73 11.99 -10.64
C SER A 658 30.69 11.08 -11.31
N ILE A 659 29.69 10.66 -10.54
CA ILE A 659 28.52 9.95 -11.06
C ILE A 659 27.41 10.99 -11.31
N ASN A 660 26.83 10.92 -12.51
CA ASN A 660 25.76 11.83 -12.96
C ASN A 660 26.20 13.31 -13.05
N GLU A 661 27.40 13.54 -13.58
CA GLU A 661 27.99 14.87 -13.75
C GLU A 661 27.06 15.87 -14.48
N GLY A 662 27.01 17.11 -13.97
CA GLY A 662 26.20 18.19 -14.54
C GLY A 662 24.72 18.16 -14.15
N MET A 663 24.28 17.16 -13.37
CA MET A 663 22.92 17.05 -12.84
C MET A 663 22.85 17.52 -11.38
N ASN A 664 21.65 17.91 -10.93
CA ASN A 664 21.43 18.36 -9.54
C ASN A 664 21.70 17.27 -8.48
N ASP A 665 21.65 16.00 -8.88
CA ASP A 665 21.91 14.84 -8.03
C ASP A 665 23.30 14.22 -8.27
N GLU A 666 24.27 14.97 -8.77
CA GLU A 666 25.65 14.48 -8.97
C GLU A 666 26.31 14.00 -7.66
N TRP A 667 26.94 12.82 -7.71
CA TRP A 667 27.67 12.22 -6.59
C TRP A 667 29.16 12.06 -6.91
N SER A 668 29.99 12.01 -5.89
CA SER A 668 31.45 11.89 -6.03
C SER A 668 31.94 10.55 -5.52
N VAL A 669 32.79 9.89 -6.30
CA VAL A 669 33.40 8.61 -5.96
C VAL A 669 34.79 8.87 -5.41
N PHE A 670 35.04 8.36 -4.21
CA PHE A 670 36.36 8.33 -3.61
C PHE A 670 36.82 6.88 -3.49
N VAL A 671 38.04 6.60 -3.93
CA VAL A 671 38.65 5.27 -3.92
C VAL A 671 39.71 5.19 -2.84
N LYS A 672 39.84 4.02 -2.23
CA LYS A 672 40.88 3.74 -1.25
C LYS A 672 42.28 3.81 -1.89
N VAL A 673 43.23 4.42 -1.20
CA VAL A 673 44.64 4.44 -1.60
C VAL A 673 45.28 3.08 -1.31
N PRO A 674 46.12 2.53 -2.21
CA PRO A 674 46.82 1.26 -2.03
C PRO A 674 47.71 1.19 -0.78
#